data_AF-A0A8R2A6X0-F1
#
_entry.id   AF-A0A8R2A6X0-F1
#
_cell.length_a   1.000
_cell.length_b   1.000
_cell.length_c   1.000
_cell.angle_alpha   90.00
_cell.angle_beta   90.00
_cell.angle_gamma   90.00
#
_symmetry.space_group_name_H-M   'P 1'
#
loop_
_entity.id
_entity.type
_entity.pdbx_description
1 polymer ?
#
loop_
_entity_poly.entity_id
_entity_poly.type
_entity_poly.pdbx_seq_one_letter_code
_entity_poly.pdbx_strand_id
1 'polypeptide(L)'
;MDDSTEEIFLDDYCYTDLIKKLNSIKQIVSDSNYEGSKESSVHTLLQGCIEILNTGKNSLECIQDGSCESSGIVSGFLSYEKGIIASFKHCSESNLIYGNLIMNVKELLTELFKKASEIQILFFSILEKVKFDFSLNGDLSLLLKVLQYIWYGAESVYNVSNKIMASHWKAYITMLKKYAAELKENIIIDEQIDFICSEIKKTISSFHYNDEASLKLSMYMMSVLVKLCSYGCVSKSHNILLEFILFLNSYWLSDTQDAVAVKDRLSQFVDQLVLLLDDTFLETFQSSCQEIINSNSSSRKMAAMYIAMLLIKRLPKTPCDQQAHQIICIVFNLIRSADSIMCYYNLDIYEDLLINLTSVILVSDYSLFENIENILIQNILNIEYWPAMFSTDLWIIIMRYLSPDLRILQFSKLARLFEALIVFPCFTQCPQHIYLEMLLKRHFSLITNKNQLVSCCPQLKLQSLKSTIGILHVSTLSKYNQLSEMIKIISILPEQTNFEHLNEDIIHLWSSIKDEYPPEYLCALVKVSICSEKLLKTIIPKTTKILSSWANDDTTEMKRCRLRLIQSILLHMPRFHVELVMDIFLRYLFDHHPLVQQWTVETIVYISSVTESQNNLIDVLFKQPKVRIIITDYLEMKINHTYNHNDLIQYFEQLSLCGKFQHMCSFNGKLGKILDTLKTDIECLNDIVNKTQITADELGRLKEYSYLLNNICETVK
;
A
#
# COMPACT_ATOMS: atom_id res chain seq x y z
N MET A 1 31.31 -70.62 -10.69
CA MET A 1 31.87 -69.35 -11.19
C MET A 1 30.73 -68.63 -11.91
N ASP A 2 29.61 -68.39 -11.24
CA ASP A 2 29.38 -67.58 -10.02
C ASP A 2 29.47 -66.10 -10.37
N ASP A 3 28.33 -65.53 -10.73
CA ASP A 3 27.65 -64.51 -9.91
C ASP A 3 26.22 -64.38 -10.42
N SER A 4 25.38 -65.34 -10.04
CA SER A 4 23.94 -65.14 -10.00
C SER A 4 23.66 -64.16 -8.88
N THR A 5 23.42 -62.91 -9.24
CA THR A 5 22.87 -61.87 -8.35
C THR A 5 21.54 -62.40 -7.83
N GLU A 6 21.56 -62.92 -6.59
CA GLU A 6 20.36 -63.15 -5.80
C GLU A 6 19.64 -61.80 -5.70
N GLU A 7 18.56 -61.64 -6.47
CA GLU A 7 17.57 -60.60 -6.21
C GLU A 7 17.07 -60.83 -4.79
N ILE A 8 17.49 -59.97 -3.86
CA ILE A 8 17.00 -59.93 -2.49
C ILE A 8 15.51 -59.57 -2.57
N PHE A 9 14.65 -60.58 -2.71
CA PHE A 9 13.22 -60.44 -2.56
C PHE A 9 12.94 -60.16 -1.08
N LEU A 10 12.75 -58.88 -0.77
CA LEU A 10 12.29 -58.44 0.53
C LEU A 10 10.84 -58.89 0.72
N ASP A 11 10.58 -59.62 1.80
CA ASP A 11 9.31 -60.32 2.02
C ASP A 11 8.22 -59.35 2.52
N ASP A 12 7.27 -58.99 1.64
CA ASP A 12 6.11 -58.10 1.88
C ASP A 12 5.27 -58.51 3.10
N TYR A 13 5.40 -59.77 3.54
CA TYR A 13 4.68 -60.34 4.69
C TYR A 13 5.02 -59.65 6.03
N CYS A 14 6.25 -59.21 6.24
CA CYS A 14 6.71 -58.76 7.56
C CYS A 14 6.06 -57.43 7.99
N TYR A 15 5.92 -56.48 7.07
CA TYR A 15 5.34 -55.16 7.36
C TYR A 15 3.81 -55.16 7.34
N THR A 16 3.21 -56.10 6.63
CA THR A 16 1.78 -56.38 6.75
C THR A 16 1.45 -56.86 8.18
N ASP A 17 2.34 -57.65 8.78
CA ASP A 17 2.21 -58.09 10.18
C ASP A 17 2.42 -56.94 11.18
N LEU A 18 3.37 -56.03 10.92
CA LEU A 18 3.54 -54.80 11.72
C LEU A 18 2.24 -53.99 11.80
N ILE A 19 1.62 -53.69 10.66
CA ILE A 19 0.36 -52.93 10.61
C ILE A 19 -0.76 -53.69 11.33
N LYS A 20 -0.85 -55.01 11.17
CA LYS A 20 -1.83 -55.84 11.88
C LYS A 20 -1.64 -55.74 13.40
N LYS A 21 -0.42 -55.87 13.91
CA LYS A 21 -0.11 -55.76 15.35
C LYS A 21 -0.46 -54.38 15.90
N LEU A 22 -0.13 -53.30 15.19
CA LEU A 22 -0.51 -51.93 15.57
C LEU A 22 -2.05 -51.76 15.64
N ASN A 23 -2.78 -52.31 14.67
CA ASN A 23 -4.25 -52.28 14.67
C ASN A 23 -4.85 -53.14 15.79
N SER A 24 -4.28 -54.31 16.08
CA SER A 24 -4.69 -55.15 17.21
C SER A 24 -4.50 -54.43 18.54
N ILE A 25 -3.42 -53.64 18.70
CA ILE A 25 -3.24 -52.79 19.87
C ILE A 25 -4.40 -51.80 20.01
N LYS A 26 -4.76 -51.08 18.93
CA LYS A 26 -5.88 -50.13 18.95
C LYS A 26 -7.19 -50.81 19.39
N GLN A 27 -7.47 -52.01 18.86
CA GLN A 27 -8.66 -52.78 19.22
C GLN A 27 -8.66 -53.18 20.71
N ILE A 28 -7.57 -53.77 21.21
CA ILE A 28 -7.44 -54.23 22.61
C ILE A 28 -7.60 -53.08 23.59
N VAL A 29 -7.02 -51.91 23.29
CA VAL A 29 -7.13 -50.77 24.19
C VAL A 29 -8.57 -50.24 24.22
N SER A 30 -9.23 -50.16 23.06
CA SER A 30 -10.61 -49.67 22.94
C SER A 30 -11.69 -50.61 23.51
N ASP A 31 -11.42 -51.92 23.59
CA ASP A 31 -12.41 -52.91 24.02
C ASP A 31 -12.60 -52.88 25.55
N SER A 32 -13.74 -52.36 26.02
CA SER A 32 -14.06 -52.31 27.45
C SER A 32 -14.23 -53.68 28.11
N ASN A 33 -14.51 -54.73 27.32
CA ASN A 33 -14.82 -56.08 27.78
C ASN A 33 -13.67 -57.07 27.56
N TYR A 34 -12.46 -56.58 27.28
CA TYR A 34 -11.30 -57.45 27.02
C TYR A 34 -10.99 -58.35 28.22
N GLU A 35 -11.09 -59.67 28.03
CA GLU A 35 -10.95 -60.67 29.10
C GLU A 35 -9.50 -60.88 29.59
N GLY A 36 -8.50 -60.36 28.87
CA GLY A 36 -7.07 -60.49 29.20
C GLY A 36 -6.45 -59.28 29.92
N SER A 37 -5.19 -59.41 30.37
CA SER A 37 -4.42 -58.25 30.80
C SER A 37 -4.10 -57.37 29.57
N LYS A 38 -4.80 -56.23 29.47
CA LYS A 38 -4.58 -55.24 28.40
C LYS A 38 -3.12 -54.82 28.33
N GLU A 39 -2.52 -54.54 29.48
CA GLU A 39 -1.13 -54.08 29.58
C GLU A 39 -0.13 -55.12 29.04
N SER A 40 -0.22 -56.37 29.49
CA SER A 40 0.68 -57.45 29.04
C SER A 40 0.51 -57.74 27.54
N SER A 41 -0.72 -57.73 27.04
CA SER A 41 -1.02 -57.96 25.63
C SER A 41 -0.45 -56.85 24.75
N VAL A 42 -0.66 -55.60 25.14
CA VAL A 42 -0.13 -54.41 24.44
C VAL A 42 1.39 -54.39 24.46
N HIS A 43 2.01 -54.68 25.61
CA HIS A 43 3.47 -54.74 25.74
C HIS A 43 4.07 -55.79 24.80
N THR A 44 3.46 -56.98 24.75
CA THR A 44 3.91 -58.08 23.87
C THR A 44 3.80 -57.70 22.39
N LEU A 45 2.70 -57.06 22.00
CA LEU A 45 2.49 -56.61 20.62
C LEU A 45 3.45 -55.49 20.22
N LEU A 46 3.69 -54.51 21.10
CA LEU A 46 4.66 -53.43 20.86
C LEU A 46 6.08 -53.97 20.73
N GLN A 47 6.48 -54.90 21.61
CA GLN A 47 7.78 -55.55 21.53
C GLN A 47 7.94 -56.29 20.19
N GLY A 48 6.90 -57.02 19.77
CA GLY A 48 6.88 -57.67 18.45
C GLY A 48 6.98 -56.67 17.28
N CYS A 49 6.40 -55.48 17.40
CA CYS A 49 6.57 -54.42 16.40
C CYS A 49 8.03 -53.94 16.32
N ILE A 50 8.69 -53.75 17.46
CA ILE A 50 10.11 -53.34 17.53
C ILE A 50 11.02 -54.40 16.91
N GLU A 51 10.74 -55.68 17.14
CA GLU A 51 11.50 -56.80 16.55
C GLU A 51 11.37 -56.86 15.02
N ILE A 52 10.16 -56.64 14.49
CA ILE A 52 9.94 -56.54 13.04
C ILE A 52 10.75 -55.37 12.46
N LEU A 53 10.69 -54.20 13.10
CA LEU A 53 11.48 -53.04 12.66
C LEU A 53 12.98 -53.32 12.70
N ASN A 54 13.51 -53.93 13.76
CA ASN A 54 14.93 -54.30 13.84
C ASN A 54 15.34 -55.26 12.71
N THR A 55 14.47 -56.22 12.37
CA THR A 55 14.73 -57.16 11.27
C THR A 55 14.85 -56.40 9.95
N GLY A 56 13.91 -55.49 9.66
CA GLY A 56 13.96 -54.70 8.44
C GLY A 56 15.11 -53.69 8.40
N LYS A 57 15.54 -53.17 9.57
CA LYS A 57 16.75 -52.35 9.68
C LYS A 57 17.98 -53.11 9.20
N ASN A 58 18.18 -54.34 9.69
CA ASN A 58 19.33 -55.16 9.28
C ASN A 58 19.31 -55.43 7.77
N SER A 59 18.13 -55.68 7.18
CA SER A 59 17.99 -55.83 5.73
C SER A 59 18.41 -54.58 4.96
N LEU A 60 18.02 -53.39 5.42
CA LEU A 60 18.40 -52.11 4.81
C LEU A 60 19.89 -51.81 4.93
N GLU A 61 20.51 -52.13 6.06
CA GLU A 61 21.97 -51.97 6.26
C GLU A 61 22.76 -52.85 5.28
N CYS A 62 22.37 -54.12 5.10
CA CYS A 62 23.00 -55.00 4.10
C CYS A 62 22.90 -54.44 2.68
N ILE A 63 21.78 -53.81 2.33
CA ILE A 63 21.56 -53.22 1.02
C ILE A 63 22.38 -51.92 0.86
N GLN A 64 22.49 -51.11 1.91
CA GLN A 64 23.24 -49.86 1.90
C GLN A 64 24.74 -50.05 1.63
N ASP A 65 25.30 -51.16 2.15
CA ASP A 65 26.71 -51.56 1.98
C ASP A 65 27.00 -52.12 0.59
N GLY A 66 25.98 -52.58 -0.14
CA GLY A 66 26.07 -53.03 -1.52
C GLY A 66 26.04 -51.90 -2.56
N SER A 67 26.32 -52.22 -3.83
CA SER A 67 26.20 -51.27 -4.95
C SER A 67 24.74 -51.09 -5.39
N CYS A 68 24.02 -50.19 -4.72
CA CYS A 68 22.60 -49.91 -4.98
C CYS A 68 22.40 -48.74 -5.95
N GLU A 69 22.56 -48.99 -7.25
CA GLU A 69 22.28 -47.96 -8.27
C GLU A 69 20.92 -48.16 -8.97
N SER A 70 20.34 -49.37 -8.96
CA SER A 70 19.10 -49.70 -9.67
C SER A 70 17.84 -49.24 -8.93
N SER A 71 16.87 -48.71 -9.68
CA SER A 71 15.53 -48.33 -9.20
C SER A 71 14.70 -49.53 -8.74
N GLY A 72 14.96 -50.74 -9.26
CA GLY A 72 14.21 -51.96 -8.91
C GLY A 72 14.22 -52.28 -7.42
N ILE A 73 15.32 -51.95 -6.74
CA ILE A 73 15.50 -52.14 -5.28
C ILE A 73 14.49 -51.29 -4.50
N VAL A 74 14.12 -50.11 -5.02
CA VAL A 74 13.20 -49.18 -4.36
C VAL A 74 11.77 -49.70 -4.34
N SER A 75 11.38 -50.53 -5.31
CA SER A 75 10.05 -51.12 -5.35
C SER A 75 9.79 -52.04 -4.14
N GLY A 76 10.79 -52.81 -3.71
CA GLY A 76 10.74 -53.64 -2.52
C GLY A 76 10.68 -52.85 -1.20
N PHE A 77 11.16 -51.60 -1.20
CA PHE A 77 11.13 -50.75 0.01
C PHE A 77 9.82 -50.02 0.22
N LEU A 78 8.94 -49.93 -0.77
CA LEU A 78 7.66 -49.22 -0.63
C LEU A 78 6.77 -49.85 0.46
N SER A 79 6.85 -51.16 0.68
CA SER A 79 6.11 -51.84 1.76
C SER A 79 6.70 -51.55 3.15
N TYR A 80 8.02 -51.39 3.25
CA TYR A 80 8.72 -50.96 4.46
C TYR A 80 8.21 -49.59 4.88
N GLU A 81 8.21 -48.66 3.92
CA GLU A 81 7.85 -47.27 4.14
C GLU A 81 6.42 -47.12 4.68
N LYS A 82 5.46 -47.91 4.17
CA LYS A 82 4.09 -47.95 4.71
C LYS A 82 4.05 -48.31 6.19
N GLY A 83 4.81 -49.33 6.60
CA GLY A 83 4.84 -49.77 7.99
C GLY A 83 5.55 -48.77 8.91
N ILE A 84 6.57 -48.08 8.40
CA ILE A 84 7.25 -46.99 9.12
C ILE A 84 6.31 -45.81 9.34
N ILE A 85 5.59 -45.37 8.31
CA ILE A 85 4.57 -44.31 8.42
C ILE A 85 3.47 -44.71 9.41
N ALA A 86 2.99 -45.95 9.36
CA ALA A 86 2.03 -46.46 10.33
C ALA A 86 2.57 -46.42 11.76
N SER A 87 3.86 -46.74 11.96
CA SER A 87 4.51 -46.65 13.26
C SER A 87 4.60 -45.21 13.75
N PHE A 88 4.99 -44.27 12.89
CA PHE A 88 5.01 -42.84 13.23
C PHE A 88 3.63 -42.31 13.62
N LYS A 89 2.61 -42.64 12.82
CA LYS A 89 1.23 -42.24 13.11
C LYS A 89 0.71 -42.84 14.42
N HIS A 90 1.05 -44.09 14.70
CA HIS A 90 0.71 -44.73 15.97
C HIS A 90 1.39 -44.05 17.17
N CYS A 91 2.65 -43.65 17.02
CA CYS A 91 3.36 -42.86 18.04
C CYS A 91 2.77 -41.45 18.21
N SER A 92 2.39 -40.77 17.12
CA SER A 92 1.81 -39.42 17.18
C SER A 92 0.43 -39.40 17.84
N GLU A 93 -0.38 -40.42 17.59
CA GLU A 93 -1.71 -40.62 18.18
C GLU A 93 -1.66 -41.30 19.57
N SER A 94 -0.47 -41.56 20.13
CA SER A 94 -0.32 -42.40 21.33
C SER A 94 -1.12 -41.92 22.54
N ASN A 95 -1.19 -40.61 22.79
CA ASN A 95 -2.00 -40.06 23.89
C ASN A 95 -3.49 -40.41 23.73
N LEU A 96 -4.01 -40.40 22.50
CA LEU A 96 -5.40 -40.74 22.20
C LEU A 96 -5.64 -42.25 22.27
N ILE A 97 -4.69 -43.04 21.77
CA ILE A 97 -4.80 -44.50 21.71
C ILE A 97 -4.74 -45.10 23.11
N TYR A 98 -3.72 -44.72 23.90
CA TYR A 98 -3.42 -45.40 25.16
C TYR A 98 -4.09 -44.76 26.38
N GLY A 99 -4.43 -43.47 26.32
CA GLY A 99 -5.02 -42.75 27.44
C GLY A 99 -4.23 -42.97 28.74
N ASN A 100 -4.88 -43.54 29.75
CA ASN A 100 -4.26 -43.80 31.05
C ASN A 100 -3.13 -44.86 31.02
N LEU A 101 -3.08 -45.72 30.00
CA LEU A 101 -2.03 -46.74 29.84
C LEU A 101 -0.72 -46.18 29.31
N ILE A 102 -0.68 -44.91 28.86
CA ILE A 102 0.48 -44.34 28.17
C ILE A 102 1.76 -44.41 29.00
N MET A 103 1.66 -44.20 30.31
CA MET A 103 2.82 -44.21 31.20
C MET A 103 3.51 -45.57 31.27
N ASN A 104 2.76 -46.66 31.07
CA ASN A 104 3.27 -48.02 31.17
C ASN A 104 3.93 -48.50 29.87
N VAL A 105 3.64 -47.84 28.74
CA VAL A 105 4.15 -48.21 27.41
C VAL A 105 5.07 -47.15 26.80
N LYS A 106 5.32 -46.04 27.51
CA LYS A 106 6.06 -44.88 27.00
C LYS A 106 7.47 -45.24 26.54
N GLU A 107 8.18 -46.09 27.27
CA GLU A 107 9.53 -46.53 26.90
C GLU A 107 9.52 -47.34 25.59
N LEU A 108 8.59 -48.29 25.46
CA LEU A 108 8.42 -49.07 24.23
C LEU A 108 8.03 -48.20 23.04
N LEU A 109 7.15 -47.21 23.23
CA LEU A 109 6.78 -46.28 22.16
C LEU A 109 7.96 -45.40 21.73
N THR A 110 8.80 -45.00 22.69
CA THR A 110 10.02 -44.24 22.41
C THR A 110 11.01 -45.09 21.61
N GLU A 111 11.18 -46.36 21.97
CA GLU A 111 12.05 -47.28 21.24
C GLU A 111 11.47 -47.61 19.85
N LEU A 112 10.17 -47.84 19.73
CA LEU A 112 9.48 -48.03 18.44
C LEU A 112 9.72 -46.83 17.52
N PHE A 113 9.53 -45.60 18.02
CA PHE A 113 9.76 -44.38 17.26
C PHE A 113 11.23 -44.22 16.84
N LYS A 114 12.16 -44.54 17.74
CA LYS A 114 13.61 -44.49 17.47
C LYS A 114 13.99 -45.47 16.36
N LYS A 115 13.51 -46.71 16.42
CA LYS A 115 13.77 -47.72 15.39
C LYS A 115 13.17 -47.34 14.04
N ALA A 116 11.94 -46.86 14.04
CA ALA A 116 11.31 -46.33 12.83
C ALA A 116 12.14 -45.17 12.23
N SER A 117 12.64 -44.27 13.07
CA SER A 117 13.49 -43.14 12.66
C SER A 117 14.84 -43.57 12.07
N GLU A 118 15.50 -44.57 12.67
CA GLU A 118 16.76 -45.12 12.18
C GLU A 118 16.59 -45.72 10.78
N ILE A 119 15.53 -46.52 10.59
CA ILE A 119 15.17 -47.13 9.30
C ILE A 119 14.88 -46.06 8.25
N GLN A 120 14.13 -45.02 8.61
CA GLN A 120 13.80 -43.93 7.69
C GLN A 120 15.05 -43.19 7.18
N ILE A 121 16.01 -42.93 8.07
CA ILE A 121 17.27 -42.26 7.71
C ILE A 121 18.10 -43.15 6.76
N LEU A 122 18.15 -44.46 7.04
CA LEU A 122 18.80 -45.44 6.17
C LEU A 122 18.14 -45.44 4.77
N PHE A 123 16.80 -45.47 4.73
CA PHE A 123 16.05 -45.42 3.48
C PHE A 123 16.39 -44.16 2.66
N PHE A 124 16.41 -42.98 3.27
CA PHE A 124 16.81 -41.75 2.57
C PHE A 124 18.24 -41.81 2.03
N SER A 125 19.18 -42.39 2.79
CA SER A 125 20.57 -42.52 2.34
C SER A 125 20.73 -43.46 1.15
N ILE A 126 19.89 -44.51 1.06
CA ILE A 126 19.86 -45.42 -0.09
C ILE A 126 19.25 -44.70 -1.28
N LEU A 127 18.13 -43.99 -1.08
CA LEU A 127 17.42 -43.28 -2.14
C LEU A 127 18.29 -42.21 -2.82
N GLU A 128 19.16 -41.53 -2.06
CA GLU A 128 20.12 -40.57 -2.64
C GLU A 128 21.07 -41.22 -3.67
N LYS A 129 21.45 -42.49 -3.46
CA LYS A 129 22.35 -43.26 -4.35
C LYS A 129 21.66 -43.80 -5.59
N VAL A 130 20.36 -44.12 -5.50
CA VAL A 130 19.59 -44.72 -6.59
C VAL A 130 19.42 -43.75 -7.77
N LYS A 131 19.52 -44.29 -9.00
CA LYS A 131 19.22 -43.59 -10.25
C LYS A 131 17.92 -44.15 -10.83
N PHE A 132 17.00 -43.27 -11.18
CA PHE A 132 15.77 -43.61 -11.88
C PHE A 132 16.00 -43.43 -13.39
N ASP A 133 15.66 -44.44 -14.18
CA ASP A 133 15.75 -44.40 -15.64
C ASP A 133 14.39 -44.12 -16.25
N PHE A 134 14.15 -42.87 -16.65
CA PHE A 134 12.88 -42.43 -17.22
C PHE A 134 12.63 -42.94 -18.65
N SER A 135 13.57 -43.65 -19.28
CA SER A 135 13.28 -44.40 -20.49
C SER A 135 12.38 -45.62 -20.23
N LEU A 136 12.32 -46.06 -18.96
CA LEU A 136 11.45 -47.12 -18.47
C LEU A 136 10.18 -46.50 -17.89
N ASN A 137 9.01 -46.79 -18.49
CA ASN A 137 7.72 -46.26 -18.03
C ASN A 137 7.39 -46.55 -16.55
N GLY A 138 8.02 -47.55 -15.94
CA GLY A 138 7.80 -47.91 -14.53
C GLY A 138 8.46 -46.95 -13.53
N ASP A 139 9.61 -46.39 -13.87
CA ASP A 139 10.47 -45.66 -12.91
C ASP A 139 9.88 -44.31 -12.50
N LEU A 140 9.22 -43.60 -13.40
CA LEU A 140 8.48 -42.37 -13.08
C LEU A 140 7.38 -42.64 -12.05
N SER A 141 6.59 -43.71 -12.27
CA SER A 141 5.50 -44.09 -11.36
C SER A 141 6.03 -44.52 -9.99
N LEU A 142 7.20 -45.16 -9.97
CA LEU A 142 7.88 -45.58 -8.76
C LEU A 142 8.38 -44.35 -7.98
N LEU A 143 9.04 -43.41 -8.66
CA LEU A 143 9.52 -42.16 -8.05
C LEU A 143 8.38 -41.32 -7.46
N LEU A 144 7.25 -41.19 -8.17
CA LEU A 144 6.07 -40.48 -7.66
C LEU A 144 5.51 -41.14 -6.39
N LYS A 145 5.46 -42.49 -6.34
CA LYS A 145 5.06 -43.22 -5.12
C LYS A 145 6.04 -42.99 -3.97
N VAL A 146 7.34 -43.02 -4.24
CA VAL A 146 8.37 -42.73 -3.23
C VAL A 146 8.17 -41.34 -2.64
N LEU A 147 8.02 -40.33 -3.49
CA LEU A 147 7.77 -38.95 -3.05
C LEU A 147 6.49 -38.87 -2.19
N GLN A 148 5.41 -39.52 -2.62
CA GLN A 148 4.16 -39.59 -1.86
C GLN A 148 4.37 -40.17 -0.45
N TYR A 149 5.14 -41.24 -0.29
CA TYR A 149 5.40 -41.78 1.04
C TYR A 149 6.33 -40.92 1.89
N ILE A 150 7.37 -40.32 1.31
CA ILE A 150 8.23 -39.36 2.03
C ILE A 150 7.36 -38.21 2.57
N TRP A 151 6.39 -37.75 1.77
CA TRP A 151 5.42 -36.75 2.17
C TRP A 151 4.55 -37.21 3.35
N TYR A 152 3.88 -38.37 3.25
CA TYR A 152 3.07 -38.90 4.34
C TYR A 152 3.86 -39.19 5.63
N GLY A 153 5.13 -39.57 5.49
CA GLY A 153 6.06 -39.67 6.60
C GLY A 153 6.28 -38.31 7.28
N ALA A 154 6.55 -37.25 6.50
CA ALA A 154 6.74 -35.89 7.01
C ALA A 154 5.52 -35.38 7.80
N GLU A 155 4.32 -35.58 7.25
CA GLU A 155 3.04 -35.25 7.90
C GLU A 155 2.88 -36.00 9.23
N SER A 156 3.14 -37.30 9.23
CA SER A 156 2.95 -38.17 10.41
C SER A 156 3.85 -37.79 11.59
N VAL A 157 5.03 -37.22 11.32
CA VAL A 157 5.99 -36.81 12.36
C VAL A 157 5.97 -35.32 12.68
N TYR A 158 5.13 -34.52 12.02
CA TYR A 158 5.13 -33.05 12.14
C TYR A 158 5.03 -32.58 13.59
N ASN A 159 4.05 -33.11 14.35
CA ASN A 159 3.83 -32.79 15.76
C ASN A 159 4.64 -33.63 16.75
N VAL A 160 5.49 -34.54 16.26
CA VAL A 160 6.24 -35.49 17.10
C VAL A 160 7.73 -35.14 17.16
N SER A 161 8.35 -34.86 16.00
CA SER A 161 9.79 -34.62 15.93
C SER A 161 10.18 -33.73 14.76
N ASN A 162 10.54 -32.48 15.08
CA ASN A 162 11.06 -31.51 14.10
C ASN A 162 12.30 -32.03 13.36
N LYS A 163 13.15 -32.85 14.02
CA LYS A 163 14.37 -33.40 13.42
C LYS A 163 14.06 -34.41 12.32
N ILE A 164 13.14 -35.33 12.59
CA ILE A 164 12.76 -36.38 11.63
C ILE A 164 11.89 -35.76 10.53
N MET A 165 10.98 -34.85 10.87
CA MET A 165 10.21 -34.06 9.91
C MET A 165 11.13 -33.32 8.92
N ALA A 166 12.14 -32.62 9.42
CA ALA A 166 13.10 -31.91 8.58
C ALA A 166 13.92 -32.84 7.68
N SER A 167 14.16 -34.07 8.13
CA SER A 167 14.86 -35.09 7.32
C SER A 167 14.00 -35.57 6.15
N HIS A 168 12.69 -35.78 6.36
CA HIS A 168 11.76 -36.12 5.28
C HIS A 168 11.67 -35.00 4.25
N TRP A 169 11.47 -33.74 4.69
CA TRP A 169 11.42 -32.61 3.78
C TRP A 169 12.72 -32.39 3.01
N LYS A 170 13.87 -32.59 3.67
CA LYS A 170 15.17 -32.55 3.00
C LYS A 170 15.25 -33.62 1.91
N ALA A 171 14.90 -34.87 2.22
CA ALA A 171 14.92 -35.97 1.24
C ALA A 171 13.96 -35.69 0.07
N TYR A 172 12.74 -35.23 0.35
CA TYR A 172 11.74 -34.86 -0.65
C TYR A 172 12.28 -33.79 -1.61
N ILE A 173 12.77 -32.67 -1.07
CA ILE A 173 13.33 -31.57 -1.85
C ILE A 173 14.56 -32.00 -2.64
N THR A 174 15.44 -32.83 -2.06
CA THR A 174 16.62 -33.35 -2.78
C THR A 174 16.20 -34.14 -4.01
N MET A 175 15.18 -34.98 -3.88
CA MET A 175 14.64 -35.77 -4.99
C MET A 175 13.95 -34.92 -6.05
N LEU A 176 13.14 -33.93 -5.63
CA LEU A 176 12.55 -32.95 -6.55
C LEU A 176 13.61 -32.23 -7.35
N LYS A 177 14.67 -31.77 -6.69
CA LYS A 177 15.76 -31.05 -7.34
C LYS A 177 16.56 -31.95 -8.28
N LYS A 178 16.82 -33.21 -7.87
CA LYS A 178 17.58 -34.19 -8.66
C LYS A 178 16.89 -34.53 -9.98
N TYR A 179 15.56 -34.56 -9.98
CA TYR A 179 14.73 -34.97 -11.14
C TYR A 179 13.76 -33.87 -11.58
N ALA A 180 14.16 -32.59 -11.43
CA ALA A 180 13.27 -31.45 -11.66
C ALA A 180 12.80 -31.35 -13.12
N ALA A 181 13.63 -31.76 -14.09
CA ALA A 181 13.29 -31.68 -15.50
C ALA A 181 12.21 -32.72 -15.88
N GLU A 182 12.30 -33.91 -15.31
CA GLU A 182 11.45 -35.06 -15.60
C GLU A 182 10.14 -35.04 -14.81
N LEU A 183 10.15 -34.43 -13.62
CA LEU A 183 8.99 -34.30 -12.74
C LEU A 183 8.10 -33.08 -13.04
N LYS A 184 8.61 -32.10 -13.80
CA LYS A 184 8.01 -30.76 -13.92
C LYS A 184 6.50 -30.77 -14.20
N GLU A 185 6.02 -31.64 -15.08
CA GLU A 185 4.60 -31.68 -15.47
C GLU A 185 3.78 -32.73 -14.71
N ASN A 186 4.43 -33.60 -13.94
CA ASN A 186 3.79 -34.78 -13.36
C ASN A 186 3.58 -34.66 -11.84
N ILE A 187 4.33 -33.79 -11.16
CA ILE A 187 4.23 -33.67 -9.71
C ILE A 187 3.27 -32.56 -9.29
N ILE A 188 2.11 -32.97 -8.79
CA ILE A 188 1.12 -32.07 -8.20
C ILE A 188 1.40 -31.98 -6.70
N ILE A 189 1.66 -30.76 -6.22
CA ILE A 189 2.04 -30.49 -4.81
C ILE A 189 0.91 -29.87 -3.97
N ASP A 190 -0.34 -30.00 -4.43
CA ASP A 190 -1.50 -29.32 -3.84
C ASP A 190 -1.75 -29.72 -2.37
N GLU A 191 -1.64 -31.01 -2.03
CA GLU A 191 -1.83 -31.53 -0.67
C GLU A 191 -0.76 -31.00 0.29
N GLN A 192 0.50 -30.97 -0.18
CA GLN A 192 1.64 -30.47 0.58
C GLN A 192 1.47 -28.98 0.89
N ILE A 193 1.04 -28.21 -0.11
CA ILE A 193 0.78 -26.78 0.05
C ILE A 193 -0.33 -26.54 1.08
N ASP A 194 -1.47 -27.23 0.95
CA ASP A 194 -2.60 -27.05 1.86
C ASP A 194 -2.21 -27.34 3.32
N PHE A 195 -1.53 -28.45 3.54
CA PHE A 195 -1.03 -28.80 4.87
C PHE A 195 -0.06 -27.75 5.42
N ILE A 196 0.99 -27.39 4.68
CA ILE A 196 2.01 -26.44 5.18
C ILE A 196 1.38 -25.08 5.47
N CYS A 197 0.55 -24.57 4.56
CA CYS A 197 -0.14 -23.30 4.76
C CYS A 197 -1.07 -23.35 5.99
N SER A 198 -1.81 -24.44 6.17
CA SER A 198 -2.70 -24.63 7.31
C SER A 198 -1.94 -24.69 8.64
N GLU A 199 -0.84 -25.43 8.71
CA GLU A 199 -0.04 -25.55 9.93
C GLU A 199 0.66 -24.23 10.27
N ILE A 200 1.25 -23.53 9.30
CA ILE A 200 1.86 -22.22 9.55
C ILE A 200 0.80 -21.20 10.03
N LYS A 201 -0.40 -21.20 9.42
CA LYS A 201 -1.51 -20.34 9.88
C LYS A 201 -1.85 -20.62 11.34
N LYS A 202 -1.97 -21.89 11.73
CA LYS A 202 -2.25 -22.28 13.13
C LYS A 202 -1.15 -21.77 14.06
N THR A 203 0.12 -22.03 13.73
CA THR A 203 1.27 -21.64 14.54
C THR A 203 1.36 -20.12 14.72
N ILE A 204 1.18 -19.34 13.64
CA ILE A 204 1.23 -17.87 13.69
C ILE A 204 0.02 -17.30 14.43
N SER A 205 -1.17 -17.88 14.27
CA SER A 205 -2.38 -17.40 14.97
C SER A 205 -2.29 -17.56 16.49
N SER A 206 -1.52 -18.55 16.97
CA SER A 206 -1.25 -18.78 18.40
C SER A 206 0.12 -18.25 18.87
N PHE A 207 0.84 -17.52 18.02
CA PHE A 207 2.21 -17.09 18.31
C PHE A 207 2.24 -15.97 19.35
N HIS A 208 3.22 -16.04 20.23
CA HIS A 208 3.60 -14.96 21.14
C HIS A 208 5.10 -14.71 20.99
N TYR A 209 5.54 -13.45 21.08
CA TYR A 209 6.92 -13.02 20.83
C TYR A 209 8.00 -13.85 21.56
N ASN A 210 7.66 -14.40 22.73
CA ASN A 210 8.56 -15.22 23.53
C ASN A 210 8.76 -16.66 23.00
N ASP A 211 7.96 -17.13 22.04
CA ASP A 211 8.01 -18.48 21.48
C ASP A 211 8.87 -18.56 20.21
N GLU A 212 10.17 -18.33 20.38
CA GLU A 212 11.09 -18.32 19.24
C GLU A 212 11.16 -19.66 18.49
N ALA A 213 10.87 -20.77 19.16
CA ALA A 213 10.92 -22.11 18.58
C ALA A 213 9.85 -22.28 17.48
N SER A 214 8.61 -21.86 17.75
CA SER A 214 7.50 -21.90 16.79
C SER A 214 7.76 -21.02 15.56
N LEU A 215 8.39 -19.86 15.74
CA LEU A 215 8.74 -18.97 14.63
C LEU A 215 9.87 -19.57 13.78
N LYS A 216 10.88 -20.18 14.40
CA LYS A 216 11.96 -20.90 13.68
C LYS A 216 11.41 -22.08 12.88
N LEU A 217 10.44 -22.81 13.42
CA LEU A 217 9.74 -23.88 12.69
C LEU A 217 8.98 -23.30 11.49
N SER A 218 8.20 -22.23 11.69
CA SER A 218 7.48 -21.55 10.60
C SER A 218 8.43 -21.06 9.49
N MET A 219 9.59 -20.49 9.83
CA MET A 219 10.60 -20.09 8.85
C MET A 219 11.12 -21.29 8.03
N TYR A 220 11.40 -22.41 8.70
CA TYR A 220 11.82 -23.63 8.01
C TYR A 220 10.73 -24.12 7.05
N MET A 221 9.49 -24.16 7.51
CA MET A 221 8.33 -24.58 6.71
C MET A 221 8.05 -23.64 5.54
N MET A 222 8.20 -22.32 5.72
CA MET A 222 8.15 -21.35 4.61
C MET A 222 9.24 -21.61 3.57
N SER A 223 10.47 -21.91 4.00
CA SER A 223 11.56 -22.31 3.09
C SER A 223 11.22 -23.60 2.33
N VAL A 224 10.57 -24.57 2.98
CA VAL A 224 10.08 -25.79 2.31
C VAL A 224 9.02 -25.42 1.27
N LEU A 225 8.03 -24.61 1.63
CA LEU A 225 6.95 -24.17 0.74
C LEU A 225 7.50 -23.47 -0.52
N VAL A 226 8.45 -22.54 -0.36
CA VAL A 226 9.14 -21.87 -1.48
C VAL A 226 9.80 -22.90 -2.41
N LYS A 227 10.48 -23.89 -1.85
CA LYS A 227 11.16 -24.92 -2.64
C LYS A 227 10.17 -25.85 -3.35
N LEU A 228 9.06 -26.20 -2.71
CA LEU A 228 8.00 -26.96 -3.35
C LEU A 228 7.46 -26.21 -4.57
N CYS A 229 7.07 -24.94 -4.41
CA CYS A 229 6.59 -24.12 -5.52
C CYS A 229 7.65 -23.89 -6.62
N SER A 230 8.95 -23.99 -6.30
CA SER A 230 10.01 -23.85 -7.30
C SER A 230 10.24 -25.08 -8.19
N TYR A 231 9.92 -26.28 -7.69
CA TYR A 231 10.19 -27.54 -8.39
C TYR A 231 8.94 -28.34 -8.78
N GLY A 232 7.80 -28.10 -8.13
CA GLY A 232 6.55 -28.81 -8.38
C GLY A 232 5.48 -27.94 -9.05
N CYS A 233 4.44 -28.59 -9.56
CA CYS A 233 3.28 -27.93 -10.16
C CYS A 233 2.16 -27.72 -9.14
N VAL A 234 1.66 -26.49 -9.08
CA VAL A 234 0.43 -26.14 -8.37
C VAL A 234 -0.71 -26.28 -9.36
N SER A 235 -1.75 -27.04 -9.02
CA SER A 235 -2.91 -27.20 -9.90
C SER A 235 -4.13 -26.48 -9.33
N LYS A 236 -4.52 -26.83 -8.10
CA LYS A 236 -5.74 -26.32 -7.45
C LYS A 236 -5.47 -25.44 -6.23
N SER A 237 -4.25 -25.48 -5.69
CA SER A 237 -3.93 -24.78 -4.43
C SER A 237 -3.57 -23.29 -4.60
N HIS A 238 -3.75 -22.71 -5.79
CA HIS A 238 -3.53 -21.28 -6.03
C HIS A 238 -4.36 -20.37 -5.10
N ASN A 239 -5.63 -20.70 -4.88
CA ASN A 239 -6.50 -19.98 -3.94
C ASN A 239 -6.00 -20.10 -2.50
N ILE A 240 -5.50 -21.28 -2.11
CA ILE A 240 -4.99 -21.53 -0.77
C ILE A 240 -3.73 -20.69 -0.53
N LEU A 241 -2.82 -20.63 -1.51
CA LEU A 241 -1.63 -19.79 -1.49
C LEU A 241 -2.00 -18.31 -1.42
N LEU A 242 -2.96 -17.86 -2.23
CA LEU A 242 -3.41 -16.47 -2.22
C LEU A 242 -3.95 -16.09 -0.82
N GLU A 243 -4.86 -16.87 -0.27
CA GLU A 243 -5.41 -16.64 1.07
C GLU A 243 -4.34 -16.73 2.16
N PHE A 244 -3.33 -17.59 1.98
CA PHE A 244 -2.19 -17.68 2.89
C PHE A 244 -1.30 -16.44 2.84
N ILE A 245 -0.99 -15.94 1.65
CA ILE A 245 -0.19 -14.72 1.47
C ILE A 245 -0.97 -13.51 2.02
N LEU A 246 -2.26 -13.40 1.72
CA LEU A 246 -3.12 -12.35 2.29
C LEU A 246 -3.13 -12.40 3.83
N PHE A 247 -3.21 -13.60 4.41
CA PHE A 247 -3.13 -13.80 5.85
C PHE A 247 -1.79 -13.30 6.42
N LEU A 248 -0.65 -13.73 5.87
CA LEU A 248 0.67 -13.30 6.36
C LEU A 248 0.85 -11.79 6.26
N ASN A 249 0.43 -11.21 5.14
CA ASN A 249 0.58 -9.78 4.87
C ASN A 249 -0.31 -8.92 5.77
N SER A 250 -1.40 -9.47 6.30
CA SER A 250 -2.25 -8.77 7.27
C SER A 250 -1.51 -8.40 8.56
N TYR A 251 -0.48 -9.18 8.95
CA TYR A 251 0.38 -8.87 10.09
C TYR A 251 1.29 -7.68 9.84
N TRP A 252 1.56 -7.30 8.58
CA TRP A 252 2.47 -6.19 8.28
C TRP A 252 1.91 -4.81 8.59
N LEU A 253 0.62 -4.75 8.89
CA LEU A 253 -0.12 -3.54 9.25
C LEU A 253 -0.37 -3.43 10.76
N SER A 254 0.11 -4.43 11.52
CA SER A 254 0.00 -4.45 12.97
C SER A 254 1.35 -4.06 13.57
N ASP A 255 1.35 -3.06 14.44
CA ASP A 255 2.54 -2.61 15.17
C ASP A 255 2.75 -3.40 16.48
N THR A 256 2.05 -4.52 16.67
CA THR A 256 2.27 -5.40 17.82
C THR A 256 3.65 -6.06 17.72
N GLN A 257 4.30 -6.28 18.87
CA GLN A 257 5.61 -6.94 18.91
C GLN A 257 5.61 -8.31 18.22
N ASP A 258 4.52 -9.07 18.39
CA ASP A 258 4.31 -10.36 17.73
C ASP A 258 4.27 -10.20 16.20
N ALA A 259 3.53 -9.21 15.69
CA ALA A 259 3.38 -8.98 14.27
C ALA A 259 4.67 -8.48 13.61
N VAL A 260 5.44 -7.62 14.29
CA VAL A 260 6.76 -7.17 13.83
C VAL A 260 7.72 -8.36 13.72
N ALA A 261 7.77 -9.23 14.73
CA ALA A 261 8.62 -10.42 14.69
C ALA A 261 8.26 -11.37 13.53
N VAL A 262 6.97 -11.57 13.28
CA VAL A 262 6.48 -12.36 12.13
C VAL A 262 6.86 -11.68 10.81
N LYS A 263 6.63 -10.37 10.69
CA LYS A 263 6.98 -9.55 9.51
C LYS A 263 8.46 -9.69 9.15
N ASP A 264 9.34 -9.43 10.10
CA ASP A 264 10.78 -9.37 9.86
C ASP A 264 11.35 -10.72 9.44
N ARG A 265 10.82 -11.82 9.98
CA ARG A 265 11.35 -13.16 9.71
C ARG A 265 10.72 -13.85 8.51
N LEU A 266 9.46 -13.57 8.19
CA LEU A 266 8.71 -14.31 7.16
C LEU A 266 8.53 -13.54 5.84
N SER A 267 8.66 -12.21 5.83
CA SER A 267 8.41 -11.38 4.64
C SER A 267 9.21 -11.80 3.41
N GLN A 268 10.50 -12.07 3.56
CA GLN A 268 11.36 -12.52 2.46
C GLN A 268 10.85 -13.77 1.73
N PHE A 269 10.13 -14.67 2.43
CA PHE A 269 9.60 -15.88 1.81
C PHE A 269 8.32 -15.59 1.04
N VAL A 270 7.49 -14.66 1.52
CA VAL A 270 6.30 -14.21 0.80
C VAL A 270 6.69 -13.62 -0.55
N ASP A 271 7.71 -12.76 -0.57
CA ASP A 271 8.23 -12.17 -1.80
C ASP A 271 8.67 -13.25 -2.79
N GLN A 272 9.43 -14.23 -2.31
CA GLN A 272 9.87 -15.36 -3.13
C GLN A 272 8.70 -16.19 -3.65
N LEU A 273 7.67 -16.45 -2.84
CA LEU A 273 6.49 -17.20 -3.27
C LEU A 273 5.77 -16.49 -4.42
N VAL A 274 5.43 -15.20 -4.25
CA VAL A 274 4.71 -14.46 -5.31
C VAL A 274 5.52 -14.40 -6.60
N LEU A 275 6.85 -14.28 -6.50
CA LEU A 275 7.73 -14.21 -7.67
C LEU A 275 7.91 -15.57 -8.39
N LEU A 276 7.69 -16.69 -7.71
CA LEU A 276 7.85 -18.04 -8.27
C LEU A 276 6.57 -18.62 -8.87
N LEU A 277 5.40 -18.13 -8.45
CA LEU A 277 4.11 -18.66 -8.90
C LEU A 277 3.87 -18.41 -10.39
N ASP A 278 3.04 -19.24 -11.00
CA ASP A 278 2.80 -19.25 -12.45
C ASP A 278 1.76 -18.19 -12.88
N ASP A 279 1.30 -18.27 -14.13
CA ASP A 279 0.28 -17.36 -14.65
C ASP A 279 -1.13 -17.72 -14.16
N THR A 280 -1.37 -18.99 -13.80
CA THR A 280 -2.61 -19.45 -13.16
C THR A 280 -2.83 -18.75 -11.82
N PHE A 281 -1.77 -18.52 -11.04
CA PHE A 281 -1.84 -17.71 -9.83
C PHE A 281 -2.27 -16.27 -10.12
N LEU A 282 -1.77 -15.66 -11.21
CA LEU A 282 -2.16 -14.31 -11.60
C LEU A 282 -3.65 -14.26 -11.91
N GLU A 283 -4.17 -15.19 -12.73
CA GLU A 283 -5.60 -15.27 -13.03
C GLU A 283 -6.44 -15.46 -11.75
N THR A 284 -5.95 -16.29 -10.83
CA THR A 284 -6.59 -16.50 -9.52
C THR A 284 -6.64 -15.19 -8.73
N PHE A 285 -5.51 -14.48 -8.59
CA PHE A 285 -5.43 -13.18 -7.92
C PHE A 285 -6.38 -12.15 -8.54
N GLN A 286 -6.40 -12.06 -9.88
CA GLN A 286 -7.28 -11.17 -10.62
C GLN A 286 -8.76 -11.47 -10.34
N SER A 287 -9.14 -12.75 -10.35
CA SER A 287 -10.53 -13.16 -10.07
C SER A 287 -10.97 -12.82 -8.64
N SER A 288 -10.06 -12.90 -7.66
CA SER A 288 -10.33 -12.58 -6.26
C SER A 288 -10.28 -11.09 -5.93
N CYS A 289 -9.66 -10.26 -6.78
CA CYS A 289 -9.49 -8.83 -6.50
C CYS A 289 -10.82 -8.10 -6.28
N GLN A 290 -11.88 -8.44 -7.03
CA GLN A 290 -13.17 -7.77 -6.86
C GLN A 290 -13.77 -8.02 -5.46
N GLU A 291 -13.64 -9.25 -4.96
CA GLU A 291 -14.08 -9.60 -3.60
C GLU A 291 -13.24 -8.88 -2.54
N ILE A 292 -11.91 -8.80 -2.75
CA ILE A 292 -11.00 -8.10 -1.84
C ILE A 292 -11.31 -6.60 -1.80
N ILE A 293 -11.54 -5.96 -2.94
CA ILE A 293 -11.91 -4.55 -3.06
C ILE A 293 -13.23 -4.26 -2.32
N ASN A 294 -14.21 -5.16 -2.45
CA ASN A 294 -15.51 -5.06 -1.78
C ASN A 294 -15.44 -5.41 -0.28
N SER A 295 -14.35 -6.00 0.19
CA SER A 295 -14.21 -6.35 1.61
C SER A 295 -14.04 -5.11 2.49
N ASN A 296 -14.59 -5.16 3.71
CA ASN A 296 -14.41 -4.10 4.71
C ASN A 296 -13.04 -4.16 5.40
N SER A 297 -12.21 -5.15 5.08
CA SER A 297 -10.91 -5.35 5.70
C SER A 297 -9.85 -4.47 5.03
N SER A 298 -9.47 -3.39 5.71
CA SER A 298 -8.32 -2.55 5.34
C SER A 298 -7.05 -3.37 5.17
N SER A 299 -6.87 -4.38 6.02
CA SER A 299 -5.69 -5.24 5.98
C SER A 299 -5.61 -6.14 4.75
N ARG A 300 -6.73 -6.75 4.32
CA ARG A 300 -6.77 -7.51 3.06
C ARG A 300 -6.48 -6.63 1.85
N LYS A 301 -7.00 -5.41 1.80
CA LYS A 301 -6.76 -4.48 0.69
C LYS A 301 -5.28 -4.10 0.55
N MET A 302 -4.64 -3.78 1.67
CA MET A 302 -3.20 -3.47 1.69
C MET A 302 -2.34 -4.69 1.37
N ALA A 303 -2.71 -5.87 1.89
CA ALA A 303 -2.06 -7.12 1.54
C ALA A 303 -2.13 -7.40 0.02
N ALA A 304 -3.30 -7.19 -0.59
CA ALA A 304 -3.47 -7.32 -2.03
C ALA A 304 -2.67 -6.27 -2.82
N MET A 305 -2.55 -5.05 -2.30
CA MET A 305 -1.71 -4.02 -2.89
C MET A 305 -0.24 -4.45 -2.94
N TYR A 306 0.26 -5.06 -1.86
CA TYR A 306 1.62 -5.58 -1.83
C TYR A 306 1.83 -6.75 -2.80
N ILE A 307 0.84 -7.65 -2.92
CA ILE A 307 0.88 -8.73 -3.93
C ILE A 307 0.95 -8.12 -5.34
N ALA A 308 0.11 -7.13 -5.64
CA ALA A 308 0.13 -6.44 -6.92
C ALA A 308 1.50 -5.79 -7.20
N MET A 309 2.11 -5.14 -6.21
CA MET A 309 3.46 -4.58 -6.30
C MET A 309 4.51 -5.64 -6.66
N LEU A 310 4.49 -6.81 -6.00
CA LEU A 310 5.40 -7.91 -6.29
C LEU A 310 5.18 -8.52 -7.69
N LEU A 311 3.92 -8.64 -8.11
CA LEU A 311 3.58 -9.09 -9.46
C LEU A 311 4.10 -8.09 -10.51
N ILE A 312 4.02 -6.78 -10.24
CA ILE A 312 4.63 -5.76 -11.11
C ILE A 312 6.15 -5.93 -11.17
N LYS A 313 6.83 -6.23 -10.06
CA LYS A 313 8.29 -6.53 -10.04
C LYS A 313 8.66 -7.73 -10.93
N ARG A 314 7.73 -8.66 -11.21
CA ARG A 314 7.93 -9.82 -12.10
C ARG A 314 7.84 -9.47 -13.59
N LEU A 315 6.94 -8.56 -13.98
CA LEU A 315 6.62 -8.24 -15.37
C LEU A 315 7.79 -7.78 -16.27
N PRO A 316 8.79 -7.00 -15.81
CA PRO A 316 9.91 -6.58 -16.67
C PRO A 316 10.72 -7.74 -17.24
N LYS A 317 10.58 -8.96 -16.68
CA LYS A 317 11.30 -10.15 -17.11
C LYS A 317 10.56 -10.96 -18.18
N THR A 318 9.28 -10.69 -18.42
CA THR A 318 8.41 -11.41 -19.37
C THR A 318 7.46 -10.40 -20.04
N PRO A 319 7.77 -9.91 -21.26
CA PRO A 319 7.01 -8.84 -21.89
C PRO A 319 5.63 -9.37 -22.33
N CYS A 320 4.62 -9.12 -21.51
CA CYS A 320 3.22 -9.33 -21.86
C CYS A 320 2.42 -8.08 -21.50
N ASP A 321 2.25 -7.18 -22.48
CA ASP A 321 1.53 -5.91 -22.32
C ASP A 321 0.12 -6.08 -21.77
N GLN A 322 -0.57 -7.16 -22.15
CA GLN A 322 -1.94 -7.43 -21.68
C GLN A 322 -1.99 -7.73 -20.18
N GLN A 323 -1.06 -8.56 -19.68
CA GLN A 323 -0.95 -8.86 -18.25
C GLN A 323 -0.55 -7.61 -17.47
N ALA A 324 0.39 -6.82 -18.01
CA ALA A 324 0.81 -5.57 -17.41
C ALA A 324 -0.35 -4.58 -17.27
N HIS A 325 -1.13 -4.40 -18.35
CA HIS A 325 -2.32 -3.55 -18.33
C HIS A 325 -3.32 -3.97 -17.25
N GLN A 326 -3.63 -5.27 -17.15
CA GLN A 326 -4.58 -5.79 -16.17
C GLN A 326 -4.13 -5.53 -14.72
N ILE A 327 -2.85 -5.78 -14.42
CA ILE A 327 -2.31 -5.53 -13.08
C ILE A 327 -2.34 -4.04 -12.74
N ILE A 328 -2.05 -3.17 -13.71
CA ILE A 328 -2.14 -1.71 -13.53
C ILE A 328 -3.57 -1.29 -13.18
N CYS A 329 -4.57 -1.79 -13.91
CA CYS A 329 -5.98 -1.54 -13.59
C CYS A 329 -6.34 -2.00 -12.17
N ILE A 330 -5.85 -3.16 -11.74
CA ILE A 330 -6.05 -3.68 -10.38
C ILE A 330 -5.43 -2.74 -9.33
N VAL A 331 -4.21 -2.24 -9.56
CA VAL A 331 -3.57 -1.29 -8.63
C VAL A 331 -4.42 -0.04 -8.48
N PHE A 332 -4.88 0.57 -9.58
CA PHE A 332 -5.74 1.76 -9.49
C PHE A 332 -7.06 1.50 -8.77
N ASN A 333 -7.68 0.34 -8.99
CA ASN A 333 -8.90 -0.06 -8.30
C ASN A 333 -8.66 -0.29 -6.79
N LEU A 334 -7.52 -0.87 -6.43
CA LEU A 334 -7.13 -1.06 -5.03
C LEU A 334 -6.83 0.29 -4.35
N ILE A 335 -6.13 1.21 -5.04
CA ILE A 335 -5.82 2.55 -4.51
C ILE A 335 -7.11 3.29 -4.21
N ARG A 336 -8.05 3.28 -5.15
CA ARG A 336 -9.41 3.83 -5.00
C ARG A 336 -10.12 3.27 -3.77
N SER A 337 -9.98 1.97 -3.51
CA SER A 337 -10.67 1.31 -2.40
C SER A 337 -10.02 1.51 -1.02
N ALA A 338 -8.83 2.11 -0.95
CA ALA A 338 -7.97 2.18 0.23
C ALA A 338 -7.90 3.58 0.89
N ASP A 339 -8.81 4.48 0.52
CA ASP A 339 -8.78 5.95 0.72
C ASP A 339 -8.29 6.52 2.07
N SER A 340 -8.41 5.82 3.19
CA SER A 340 -7.91 6.32 4.50
C SER A 340 -6.59 5.70 4.95
N ILE A 341 -6.17 4.58 4.39
CA ILE A 341 -5.10 3.72 4.95
C ILE A 341 -3.73 4.06 4.36
N MET A 342 -3.68 4.56 3.13
CA MET A 342 -2.44 5.00 2.46
C MET A 342 -1.69 6.08 3.26
N CYS A 343 -2.39 6.90 4.05
CA CYS A 343 -1.79 7.92 4.92
C CYS A 343 -1.03 7.36 6.14
N TYR A 344 -1.47 6.23 6.71
CA TYR A 344 -1.11 5.91 8.09
C TYR A 344 0.05 4.91 8.23
N TYR A 345 0.26 4.02 7.26
CA TYR A 345 1.03 2.81 7.57
C TYR A 345 2.22 2.48 6.67
N ASN A 346 2.35 2.97 5.43
CA ASN A 346 3.49 2.57 4.57
C ASN A 346 3.81 3.56 3.45
N LEU A 347 4.68 4.55 3.71
CA LEU A 347 5.29 5.38 2.67
C LEU A 347 6.04 4.53 1.63
N ASP A 348 6.66 3.42 2.08
CA ASP A 348 7.45 2.53 1.25
C ASP A 348 6.63 1.86 0.13
N ILE A 349 5.36 1.47 0.38
CA ILE A 349 4.52 0.82 -0.64
C ILE A 349 4.14 1.82 -1.74
N TYR A 350 3.84 3.07 -1.38
CA TYR A 350 3.49 4.11 -2.34
C TYR A 350 4.66 4.37 -3.29
N GLU A 351 5.85 4.58 -2.74
CA GLU A 351 7.08 4.82 -3.51
C GLU A 351 7.46 3.60 -4.35
N ASP A 352 7.43 2.39 -3.77
CA ASP A 352 7.72 1.16 -4.51
C ASP A 352 6.75 0.96 -5.67
N LEU A 353 5.44 1.18 -5.46
CA LEU A 353 4.46 1.06 -6.55
C LEU A 353 4.76 2.04 -7.68
N LEU A 354 5.08 3.31 -7.36
CA LEU A 354 5.45 4.30 -8.37
C LEU A 354 6.68 3.87 -9.16
N ILE A 355 7.74 3.41 -8.48
CA ILE A 355 9.00 2.98 -9.12
C ILE A 355 8.76 1.77 -10.03
N ASN A 356 8.07 0.75 -9.52
CA ASN A 356 7.87 -0.50 -10.26
C ASN A 356 6.87 -0.35 -11.42
N LEU A 357 5.83 0.47 -11.25
CA LEU A 357 4.96 0.80 -12.38
C LEU A 357 5.69 1.61 -13.44
N THR A 358 6.46 2.61 -13.05
CA THR A 358 7.24 3.41 -14.01
C THR A 358 8.20 2.50 -14.79
N SER A 359 8.88 1.56 -14.13
CA SER A 359 9.82 0.66 -14.81
C SER A 359 9.13 -0.24 -15.83
N VAL A 360 7.97 -0.83 -15.50
CA VAL A 360 7.17 -1.62 -16.44
C VAL A 360 6.73 -0.77 -17.63
N ILE A 361 6.20 0.44 -17.37
CA ILE A 361 5.71 1.33 -18.42
C ILE A 361 6.82 1.74 -19.39
N LEU A 362 8.01 2.05 -18.88
CA LEU A 362 9.13 2.50 -19.70
C LEU A 362 9.77 1.38 -20.53
N VAL A 363 9.61 0.12 -20.12
CA VAL A 363 10.16 -1.07 -20.83
C VAL A 363 9.16 -1.68 -21.82
N SER A 364 7.87 -1.35 -21.69
CA SER A 364 6.79 -1.90 -22.52
C SER A 364 6.61 -1.16 -23.85
N ASP A 365 5.80 -1.73 -24.76
CA ASP A 365 5.53 -1.12 -26.04
C ASP A 365 4.64 0.14 -25.92
N TYR A 366 4.71 1.01 -26.93
CA TYR A 366 3.97 2.26 -26.97
C TYR A 366 2.43 2.05 -26.89
N SER A 367 1.92 0.92 -27.37
CA SER A 367 0.50 0.54 -27.24
C SER A 367 0.05 0.43 -25.79
N LEU A 368 0.90 -0.11 -24.91
CA LEU A 368 0.60 -0.16 -23.49
C LEU A 368 0.55 1.26 -22.91
N PHE A 369 1.51 2.10 -23.28
CA PHE A 369 1.56 3.49 -22.80
C PHE A 369 0.32 4.29 -23.20
N GLU A 370 -0.22 4.13 -24.42
CA GLU A 370 -1.44 4.81 -24.85
C GLU A 370 -2.66 4.43 -23.99
N ASN A 371 -2.80 3.15 -23.65
CA ASN A 371 -3.85 2.68 -22.75
C ASN A 371 -3.67 3.24 -21.33
N ILE A 372 -2.43 3.32 -20.85
CA ILE A 372 -2.12 3.86 -19.53
C ILE A 372 -2.32 5.37 -19.49
N GLU A 373 -2.01 6.10 -20.57
CA GLU A 373 -2.27 7.53 -20.70
C GLU A 373 -3.76 7.83 -20.41
N ASN A 374 -4.65 7.02 -20.97
CA ASN A 374 -6.09 7.12 -20.71
C ASN A 374 -6.45 6.82 -19.24
N ILE A 375 -5.88 5.76 -18.64
CA ILE A 375 -6.09 5.43 -17.23
C ILE A 375 -5.64 6.59 -16.32
N LEU A 376 -4.49 7.18 -16.58
CA LEU A 376 -3.96 8.28 -15.77
C LEU A 376 -4.85 9.51 -15.88
N ILE A 377 -5.25 9.88 -17.10
CA ILE A 377 -6.15 11.03 -17.31
C ILE A 377 -7.50 10.80 -16.62
N GLN A 378 -8.08 9.61 -16.75
CA GLN A 378 -9.33 9.26 -16.07
C GLN A 378 -9.21 9.39 -14.54
N ASN A 379 -8.10 8.93 -13.97
CA ASN A 379 -7.88 9.02 -12.52
C ASN A 379 -7.55 10.45 -12.06
N ILE A 380 -6.85 11.27 -12.86
CA ILE A 380 -6.63 12.70 -12.57
C ILE A 380 -7.96 13.48 -12.57
N LEU A 381 -8.89 13.10 -13.46
CA LEU A 381 -10.23 13.71 -13.54
C LEU A 381 -11.24 13.07 -12.57
N ASN A 382 -10.81 12.14 -11.73
CA ASN A 382 -11.66 11.52 -10.74
C ASN A 382 -11.84 12.43 -9.50
N ILE A 383 -12.95 12.23 -8.78
CA ILE A 383 -13.26 12.90 -7.50
C ILE A 383 -12.40 12.35 -6.34
N GLU A 384 -11.86 11.14 -6.50
CA GLU A 384 -11.06 10.47 -5.49
C GLU A 384 -9.62 11.00 -5.46
N TYR A 385 -9.16 11.36 -4.26
CA TYR A 385 -7.88 12.02 -4.06
C TYR A 385 -6.67 11.13 -4.39
N TRP A 386 -6.63 9.89 -3.89
CA TRP A 386 -5.46 9.02 -4.02
C TRP A 386 -5.17 8.56 -5.44
N PRO A 387 -6.16 8.10 -6.23
CA PRO A 387 -5.92 7.77 -7.63
C PRO A 387 -5.42 8.98 -8.42
N ALA A 388 -5.93 10.19 -8.14
CA ALA A 388 -5.51 11.41 -8.81
C ALA A 388 -4.07 11.82 -8.45
N MET A 389 -3.72 11.79 -7.17
CA MET A 389 -2.36 12.07 -6.68
C MET A 389 -1.35 11.07 -7.22
N PHE A 390 -1.65 9.77 -7.08
CA PHE A 390 -0.79 8.69 -7.57
C PHE A 390 -0.58 8.80 -9.09
N SER A 391 -1.65 9.09 -9.85
CA SER A 391 -1.55 9.29 -11.30
C SER A 391 -0.68 10.50 -11.67
N THR A 392 -0.82 11.61 -10.92
CA THR A 392 -0.03 12.81 -11.13
C THR A 392 1.46 12.56 -10.89
N ASP A 393 1.80 11.86 -9.81
CA ASP A 393 3.18 11.50 -9.49
C ASP A 393 3.75 10.51 -10.51
N LEU A 394 3.01 9.46 -10.85
CA LEU A 394 3.41 8.47 -11.85
C LEU A 394 3.68 9.14 -13.20
N TRP A 395 2.79 10.04 -13.63
CA TRP A 395 2.95 10.81 -14.86
C TRP A 395 4.25 11.60 -14.85
N ILE A 396 4.53 12.34 -13.78
CA ILE A 396 5.74 13.16 -13.66
C ILE A 396 7.01 12.31 -13.67
N ILE A 397 7.02 11.13 -13.03
CA ILE A 397 8.16 10.22 -13.07
C ILE A 397 8.38 9.72 -14.51
N ILE A 398 7.33 9.24 -15.19
CA ILE A 398 7.42 8.79 -16.59
C ILE A 398 7.99 9.91 -17.47
N MET A 399 7.46 11.13 -17.36
CA MET A 399 7.92 12.27 -18.16
C MET A 399 9.42 12.56 -17.99
N ARG A 400 10.02 12.31 -16.83
CA ARG A 400 11.47 12.53 -16.60
C ARG A 400 12.34 11.64 -17.49
N TYR A 401 11.86 10.47 -17.87
CA TYR A 401 12.62 9.49 -18.67
C TYR A 401 12.31 9.55 -20.17
N LEU A 402 11.27 10.29 -20.58
CA LEU A 402 10.92 10.45 -22.00
C LEU A 402 11.80 11.49 -22.73
N SER A 403 11.89 11.32 -24.05
CA SER A 403 12.60 12.27 -24.92
C SER A 403 12.00 13.68 -24.82
N PRO A 404 12.79 14.74 -25.05
CA PRO A 404 12.31 16.13 -24.99
C PRO A 404 11.08 16.39 -25.89
N ASP A 405 11.04 15.80 -27.08
CA ASP A 405 9.93 15.97 -28.02
C ASP A 405 8.63 15.31 -27.53
N LEU A 406 8.74 14.09 -26.98
CA LEU A 406 7.60 13.38 -26.39
C LEU A 406 7.03 14.11 -25.17
N ARG A 407 7.89 14.69 -24.32
CA ARG A 407 7.45 15.55 -23.20
C ARG A 407 6.64 16.75 -23.70
N ILE A 408 7.12 17.44 -24.73
CA ILE A 408 6.42 18.60 -25.31
C ILE A 408 5.06 18.18 -25.88
N LEU A 409 5.00 17.05 -26.58
CA LEU A 409 3.75 16.49 -27.12
C LEU A 409 2.75 16.18 -26.00
N GLN A 410 3.19 15.47 -24.97
CA GLN A 410 2.35 15.09 -23.82
C GLN A 410 1.86 16.30 -23.04
N PHE A 411 2.72 17.31 -22.86
CA PHE A 411 2.31 18.59 -22.29
C PHE A 411 1.23 19.28 -23.12
N SER A 412 1.38 19.32 -24.45
CA SER A 412 0.39 19.94 -25.34
C SER A 412 -0.97 19.24 -25.25
N LYS A 413 -1.00 17.90 -25.13
CA LYS A 413 -2.26 17.15 -24.91
C LYS A 413 -2.94 17.57 -23.61
N LEU A 414 -2.21 17.62 -22.49
CA LEU A 414 -2.76 18.06 -21.19
C LEU A 414 -3.21 19.51 -21.21
N ALA A 415 -2.46 20.40 -21.88
CA ALA A 415 -2.81 21.80 -22.03
C ALA A 415 -4.11 21.99 -22.83
N ARG A 416 -4.32 21.20 -23.88
CA ARG A 416 -5.58 21.15 -24.64
C ARG A 416 -6.75 20.68 -23.79
N LEU A 417 -6.53 19.64 -22.99
CA LEU A 417 -7.56 19.14 -22.07
C LEU A 417 -7.94 20.22 -21.04
N PHE A 418 -6.96 20.89 -20.44
CA PHE A 418 -7.21 21.98 -19.50
C PHE A 418 -7.95 23.15 -20.15
N GLU A 419 -7.57 23.55 -21.37
CA GLU A 419 -8.28 24.59 -22.12
C GLU A 419 -9.74 24.20 -22.39
N ALA A 420 -10.01 22.95 -22.76
CA ALA A 420 -11.37 22.48 -22.99
C ALA A 420 -12.21 22.51 -21.70
N LEU A 421 -11.60 22.24 -20.54
CA LEU A 421 -12.29 22.14 -19.26
C LEU A 421 -12.47 23.50 -18.54
N ILE A 422 -11.53 24.44 -18.70
CA ILE A 422 -11.56 25.73 -17.99
C ILE A 422 -12.72 26.64 -18.39
N VAL A 423 -13.32 26.38 -19.56
CA VAL A 423 -14.51 27.09 -20.04
C VAL A 423 -15.73 26.82 -19.15
N PHE A 424 -15.74 25.70 -18.43
CA PHE A 424 -16.84 25.32 -17.54
C PHE A 424 -16.63 25.90 -16.13
N PRO A 425 -17.51 26.80 -15.64
CA PRO A 425 -17.35 27.40 -14.31
C PRO A 425 -17.32 26.37 -13.16
N CYS A 426 -18.04 25.26 -13.30
CA CYS A 426 -18.04 24.18 -12.32
C CYS A 426 -16.65 23.55 -12.15
N PHE A 427 -15.88 23.40 -13.24
CA PHE A 427 -14.54 22.80 -13.20
C PHE A 427 -13.59 23.62 -12.32
N THR A 428 -13.64 24.95 -12.38
CA THR A 428 -12.77 25.83 -11.57
C THR A 428 -12.96 25.69 -10.05
N GLN A 429 -14.03 25.03 -9.62
CA GLN A 429 -14.36 24.78 -8.21
C GLN A 429 -14.14 23.31 -7.81
N CYS A 430 -13.74 22.46 -8.75
CA CYS A 430 -13.55 21.03 -8.55
C CYS A 430 -12.10 20.68 -8.17
N PRO A 431 -11.85 19.66 -7.32
CA PRO A 431 -10.51 19.18 -7.01
C PRO A 431 -9.67 18.80 -8.25
N GLN A 432 -10.33 18.31 -9.30
CA GLN A 432 -9.75 17.98 -10.60
C GLN A 432 -8.99 19.15 -11.24
N HIS A 433 -9.48 20.37 -11.06
CA HIS A 433 -8.79 21.56 -11.53
C HIS A 433 -7.43 21.71 -10.85
N ILE A 434 -7.38 21.50 -9.53
CA ILE A 434 -6.14 21.57 -8.74
C ILE A 434 -5.15 20.48 -9.20
N TYR A 435 -5.63 19.24 -9.39
CA TYR A 435 -4.77 18.13 -9.84
C TYR A 435 -4.16 18.42 -11.21
N LEU A 436 -4.98 18.86 -12.17
CA LEU A 436 -4.53 19.16 -13.53
C LEU A 436 -3.63 20.40 -13.59
N GLU A 437 -3.95 21.44 -12.82
CA GLU A 437 -3.11 22.64 -12.65
C GLU A 437 -1.73 22.27 -12.10
N MET A 438 -1.70 21.51 -11.00
CA MET A 438 -0.45 21.06 -10.38
C MET A 438 0.37 20.17 -11.30
N LEU A 439 -0.29 19.25 -12.03
CA LEU A 439 0.36 18.42 -13.04
C LEU A 439 0.99 19.27 -14.14
N LEU A 440 0.26 20.24 -14.69
CA LEU A 440 0.77 21.14 -15.74
C LEU A 440 1.95 21.97 -15.23
N LYS A 441 1.86 22.54 -14.03
CA LYS A 441 2.97 23.31 -13.41
C LYS A 441 4.23 22.45 -13.23
N ARG A 442 4.07 21.22 -12.72
CA ARG A 442 5.17 20.26 -12.54
C ARG A 442 5.72 19.73 -13.86
N HIS A 443 4.88 19.51 -14.87
CA HIS A 443 5.32 19.04 -16.18
C HIS A 443 6.07 20.16 -16.92
N PHE A 444 5.58 21.40 -16.87
CA PHE A 444 6.26 22.54 -17.49
C PHE A 444 7.68 22.76 -16.93
N SER A 445 7.90 22.54 -15.63
CA SER A 445 9.23 22.68 -15.03
C SER A 445 10.24 21.64 -15.56
N LEU A 446 9.77 20.50 -16.07
CA LEU A 446 10.59 19.48 -16.72
C LEU A 446 10.92 19.78 -18.18
N ILE A 447 10.29 20.79 -18.80
CA ILE A 447 10.51 21.14 -20.20
C ILE A 447 11.70 22.11 -20.29
N THR A 448 12.79 21.64 -20.89
CA THR A 448 14.01 22.42 -21.10
C THR A 448 13.88 23.38 -22.29
N ASN A 449 13.33 22.94 -23.42
CA ASN A 449 13.16 23.75 -24.63
C ASN A 449 11.81 24.48 -24.67
N LYS A 450 11.67 25.52 -23.83
CA LYS A 450 10.43 26.33 -23.74
C LYS A 450 10.07 27.03 -25.06
N ASN A 451 11.06 27.32 -25.92
CA ASN A 451 10.82 27.98 -27.20
C ASN A 451 10.10 27.05 -28.19
N GLN A 452 10.49 25.78 -28.26
CA GLN A 452 9.82 24.75 -29.06
C GLN A 452 8.40 24.47 -28.52
N LEU A 453 8.21 24.54 -27.20
CA LEU A 453 6.88 24.40 -26.59
C LEU A 453 5.92 25.50 -27.05
N VAL A 454 6.37 26.76 -27.13
CA VAL A 454 5.55 27.89 -27.61
C VAL A 454 5.13 27.71 -29.08
N SER A 455 5.97 27.08 -29.91
CA SER A 455 5.60 26.76 -31.30
C SER A 455 4.64 25.58 -31.42
N CYS A 456 4.73 24.59 -30.54
CA CYS A 456 3.94 23.35 -30.62
C CYS A 456 2.64 23.39 -29.79
N CYS A 457 2.51 24.33 -28.85
CA CYS A 457 1.38 24.44 -27.93
C CYS A 457 0.72 25.83 -28.06
N PRO A 458 -0.18 26.04 -29.05
CA PRO A 458 -0.87 27.32 -29.24
C PRO A 458 -1.71 27.75 -28.02
N GLN A 459 -2.04 26.80 -27.14
CA GLN A 459 -2.79 26.99 -25.89
C GLN A 459 -2.04 27.88 -24.89
N LEU A 460 -0.71 27.96 -24.99
CA LEU A 460 0.09 28.89 -24.20
C LEU A 460 -0.22 30.37 -24.51
N LYS A 461 -1.08 30.68 -25.49
CA LYS A 461 -1.63 32.02 -25.71
C LYS A 461 -2.76 32.37 -24.73
N LEU A 462 -3.45 31.39 -24.14
CA LEU A 462 -4.51 31.63 -23.16
C LEU A 462 -3.97 32.14 -21.83
N GLN A 463 -4.61 33.18 -21.32
CA GLN A 463 -4.20 33.82 -20.08
C GLN A 463 -4.38 32.90 -18.85
N SER A 464 -5.43 32.06 -18.85
CA SER A 464 -5.69 31.06 -17.81
C SER A 464 -4.56 30.04 -17.71
N LEU A 465 -4.13 29.48 -18.83
CA LEU A 465 -3.03 28.51 -18.86
C LEU A 465 -1.69 29.16 -18.47
N LYS A 466 -1.43 30.40 -18.90
CA LYS A 466 -0.24 31.16 -18.47
C LYS A 466 -0.20 31.40 -16.96
N SER A 467 -1.35 31.74 -16.35
CA SER A 467 -1.45 31.87 -14.89
C SER A 467 -1.21 30.55 -14.17
N THR A 468 -1.81 29.47 -14.64
CA THR A 468 -1.69 28.10 -14.09
C THR A 468 -0.24 27.58 -14.14
N ILE A 469 0.51 27.88 -15.19
CA ILE A 469 1.92 27.46 -15.35
C ILE A 469 2.91 28.44 -14.69
N GLY A 470 2.45 29.60 -14.22
CA GLY A 470 3.29 30.60 -13.58
C GLY A 470 4.15 31.45 -14.53
N ILE A 471 3.77 31.55 -15.82
CA ILE A 471 4.44 32.44 -16.80
C ILE A 471 3.76 33.83 -16.73
N LEU A 472 4.14 34.66 -15.77
CA LEU A 472 3.70 36.06 -15.71
C LEU A 472 4.75 36.98 -16.34
N HIS A 473 4.40 37.62 -17.46
CA HIS A 473 5.15 38.76 -18.00
C HIS A 473 4.54 40.06 -17.41
N VAL A 474 5.27 40.69 -16.48
CA VAL A 474 4.82 41.83 -15.65
C VAL A 474 4.40 43.05 -16.48
N SER A 475 4.89 43.21 -17.70
CA SER A 475 4.48 44.30 -18.62
C SER A 475 2.99 44.30 -19.00
N THR A 476 2.24 43.26 -18.62
CA THR A 476 0.78 43.18 -18.84
C THR A 476 -0.03 43.75 -17.66
N LEU A 477 0.56 43.93 -16.47
CA LEU A 477 -0.11 44.48 -15.27
C LEU A 477 -0.55 45.95 -15.42
N SER A 478 0.13 46.73 -16.28
CA SER A 478 -0.25 48.13 -16.54
C SER A 478 -1.51 48.30 -17.40
N LYS A 479 -2.01 47.21 -18.01
CA LYS A 479 -3.17 47.25 -18.91
C LYS A 479 -4.49 46.79 -18.26
N TYR A 480 -4.46 46.18 -17.08
CA TYR A 480 -5.65 45.66 -16.43
C TYR A 480 -6.14 46.60 -15.32
N ASN A 481 -7.17 47.39 -15.62
CA ASN A 481 -7.85 48.28 -14.67
C ASN A 481 -8.86 47.54 -13.74
N GLN A 482 -8.92 46.21 -13.76
CA GLN A 482 -9.89 45.46 -12.97
C GLN A 482 -9.26 44.90 -11.70
N LEU A 483 -9.63 45.51 -10.57
CA LEU A 483 -9.20 45.20 -9.22
C LEU A 483 -9.26 43.69 -8.86
N SER A 484 -10.25 42.97 -9.39
CA SER A 484 -10.45 41.53 -9.16
C SER A 484 -9.33 40.66 -9.73
N GLU A 485 -8.73 41.06 -10.85
CA GLU A 485 -7.60 40.33 -11.45
C GLU A 485 -6.29 40.63 -10.72
N MET A 486 -6.10 41.86 -10.24
CA MET A 486 -4.95 42.18 -9.40
C MET A 486 -4.98 41.40 -8.07
N ILE A 487 -6.15 41.22 -7.43
CA ILE A 487 -6.29 40.39 -6.21
C ILE A 487 -5.87 38.95 -6.46
N LYS A 488 -6.29 38.35 -7.59
CA LYS A 488 -5.92 36.99 -7.98
C LYS A 488 -4.42 36.83 -8.24
N ILE A 489 -3.80 37.82 -8.88
CA ILE A 489 -2.36 37.80 -9.16
C ILE A 489 -1.56 37.96 -7.86
N ILE A 490 -1.97 38.88 -6.98
CA ILE A 490 -1.34 39.14 -5.69
C ILE A 490 -1.41 37.89 -4.79
N SER A 491 -2.50 37.12 -4.82
CA SER A 491 -2.58 35.87 -4.03
C SER A 491 -1.60 34.76 -4.45
N ILE A 492 -1.04 34.83 -5.66
CA ILE A 492 -0.13 33.80 -6.22
C ILE A 492 1.36 34.15 -6.01
N LEU A 493 1.68 35.43 -5.80
CA LEU A 493 3.06 35.94 -5.62
C LEU A 493 3.85 35.36 -4.43
N PRO A 494 3.25 35.01 -3.26
CA PRO A 494 4.00 34.45 -2.13
C PRO A 494 4.67 33.10 -2.38
N GLU A 495 4.27 32.37 -3.43
CA GLU A 495 4.81 31.04 -3.75
C GLU A 495 6.08 31.08 -4.62
N GLN A 496 6.50 32.27 -5.08
CA GLN A 496 7.67 32.41 -5.94
C GLN A 496 8.93 32.66 -5.09
N THR A 497 9.87 31.71 -5.13
CA THR A 497 11.07 31.65 -4.26
C THR A 497 12.13 32.74 -4.50
N ASN A 498 11.83 33.80 -5.27
CA ASN A 498 12.79 34.84 -5.62
C ASN A 498 12.20 36.25 -5.44
N PHE A 499 11.95 36.62 -4.18
CA PHE A 499 11.32 37.89 -3.78
C PHE A 499 12.12 39.15 -4.16
N GLU A 500 13.43 39.05 -4.40
CA GLU A 500 14.26 40.23 -4.69
C GLU A 500 13.91 40.91 -6.01
N HIS A 501 13.53 40.14 -7.04
CA HIS A 501 13.15 40.67 -8.35
C HIS A 501 11.75 41.30 -8.38
N LEU A 502 10.91 41.01 -7.38
CA LEU A 502 9.54 41.52 -7.27
C LEU A 502 9.44 42.80 -6.43
N ASN A 503 10.51 43.20 -5.74
CA ASN A 503 10.48 44.36 -4.84
C ASN A 503 10.11 45.67 -5.56
N GLU A 504 10.67 45.92 -6.75
CA GLU A 504 10.38 47.14 -7.51
C GLU A 504 8.94 47.16 -8.02
N ASP A 505 8.42 46.00 -8.45
CA ASP A 505 7.05 45.83 -8.92
C ASP A 505 6.02 45.99 -7.80
N ILE A 506 6.31 45.44 -6.61
CA ILE A 506 5.46 45.59 -5.42
C ILE A 506 5.50 47.05 -4.91
N ILE A 507 6.65 47.74 -4.97
CA ILE A 507 6.74 49.18 -4.67
C ILE A 507 5.88 50.00 -5.64
N HIS A 508 5.88 49.67 -6.93
CA HIS A 508 5.02 50.31 -7.93
C HIS A 508 3.53 50.05 -7.69
N LEU A 509 3.15 48.84 -7.27
CA LEU A 509 1.77 48.54 -6.86
C LEU A 509 1.36 49.35 -5.64
N TRP A 510 2.23 49.46 -4.64
CA TRP A 510 2.02 50.33 -3.47
C TRP A 510 1.89 51.80 -3.85
N SER A 511 2.68 52.31 -4.79
CA SER A 511 2.62 53.71 -5.23
C SER A 511 1.31 54.01 -5.98
N SER A 512 0.74 53.01 -6.67
CA SER A 512 -0.50 53.09 -7.45
C SER A 512 -1.79 52.98 -6.62
N ILE A 513 -1.71 52.67 -5.32
CA ILE A 513 -2.86 52.64 -4.40
C ILE A 513 -3.42 54.05 -4.20
N LYS A 514 -4.70 54.23 -4.55
CA LYS A 514 -5.56 55.36 -4.20
C LYS A 514 -6.23 55.06 -2.86
N ASP A 515 -6.62 56.11 -2.13
CA ASP A 515 -7.15 56.00 -0.76
C ASP A 515 -8.51 55.27 -0.64
N GLU A 516 -9.15 54.88 -1.74
CA GLU A 516 -10.52 54.34 -1.82
C GLU A 516 -10.60 52.87 -2.25
N TYR A 517 -9.50 52.10 -2.16
CA TYR A 517 -9.53 50.70 -2.56
C TYR A 517 -10.21 49.78 -1.53
N PRO A 518 -10.95 48.74 -1.97
CA PRO A 518 -11.64 47.78 -1.09
C PRO A 518 -10.73 47.07 -0.07
N PRO A 519 -11.26 46.74 1.13
CA PRO A 519 -10.54 46.03 2.19
C PRO A 519 -9.83 44.75 1.73
N GLU A 520 -10.43 43.98 0.84
CA GLU A 520 -9.87 42.71 0.37
C GLU A 520 -8.58 42.91 -0.45
N TYR A 521 -8.50 44.02 -1.20
CA TYR A 521 -7.32 44.38 -1.99
C TYR A 521 -6.15 44.76 -1.11
N LEU A 522 -6.41 45.60 -0.10
CA LEU A 522 -5.42 46.01 0.89
C LEU A 522 -4.89 44.81 1.67
N CYS A 523 -5.78 43.88 2.07
CA CYS A 523 -5.41 42.63 2.74
C CYS A 523 -4.51 41.72 1.90
N ALA A 524 -4.80 41.55 0.61
CA ALA A 524 -3.98 40.73 -0.29
C ALA A 524 -2.59 41.33 -0.49
N LEU A 525 -2.53 42.65 -0.70
CA LEU A 525 -1.29 43.36 -0.97
C LEU A 525 -0.40 43.46 0.28
N VAL A 526 -1.00 43.57 1.47
CA VAL A 526 -0.31 43.39 2.76
C VAL A 526 0.30 42.00 2.88
N LYS A 527 -0.42 40.92 2.55
CA LYS A 527 0.10 39.54 2.64
C LYS A 527 1.37 39.32 1.80
N VAL A 528 1.47 39.93 0.62
CA VAL A 528 2.65 39.84 -0.26
C VAL A 528 3.82 40.71 0.21
N SER A 529 3.54 41.77 0.96
CA SER A 529 4.55 42.76 1.37
C SER A 529 5.34 42.37 2.63
N ILE A 530 4.97 41.26 3.27
CA ILE A 530 5.50 40.81 4.58
C ILE A 530 6.92 40.21 4.49
N CYS A 531 7.44 39.95 3.29
CA CYS A 531 8.65 39.15 3.10
C CYS A 531 9.96 39.94 2.88
N SER A 532 9.96 41.28 2.92
CA SER A 532 11.15 42.09 2.57
C SER A 532 11.30 43.37 3.40
N GLU A 533 12.42 43.50 4.13
CA GLU A 533 12.74 44.67 4.96
C GLU A 533 12.88 45.96 4.12
N LYS A 534 13.50 45.87 2.92
CA LYS A 534 13.67 47.00 1.99
C LYS A 534 12.33 47.50 1.46
N LEU A 535 11.41 46.57 1.19
CA LEU A 535 10.05 46.87 0.77
C LEU A 535 9.29 47.59 1.89
N LEU A 536 9.30 47.01 3.10
CA LEU A 536 8.65 47.57 4.29
C LEU A 536 9.15 49.00 4.58
N LYS A 537 10.46 49.26 4.51
CA LYS A 537 11.05 50.61 4.64
C LYS A 537 10.46 51.64 3.68
N THR A 538 10.16 51.22 2.45
CA THR A 538 9.70 52.10 1.37
C THR A 538 8.20 52.41 1.45
N ILE A 539 7.41 51.48 1.97
CA ILE A 539 5.94 51.58 2.03
C ILE A 539 5.41 52.14 3.36
N ILE A 540 6.29 52.35 4.34
CA ILE A 540 5.97 52.88 5.68
C ILE A 540 5.01 54.07 5.71
N PRO A 541 5.22 55.14 4.92
CA PRO A 541 4.34 56.30 4.98
C PRO A 541 2.89 55.95 4.62
N LYS A 542 2.68 55.01 3.68
CA LYS A 542 1.35 54.53 3.28
C LYS A 542 0.79 53.51 4.26
N THR A 543 1.60 52.60 4.81
CA THR A 543 1.14 51.66 5.84
C THR A 543 0.77 52.37 7.14
N THR A 544 1.48 53.44 7.53
CA THR A 544 1.09 54.29 8.67
C THR A 544 -0.26 54.97 8.42
N LYS A 545 -0.55 55.39 7.18
CA LYS A 545 -1.85 55.94 6.79
C LYS A 545 -2.97 54.89 6.89
N ILE A 546 -2.74 53.65 6.44
CA ILE A 546 -3.72 52.54 6.53
C ILE A 546 -3.97 52.11 7.97
N LEU A 547 -2.93 52.11 8.81
CA LEU A 547 -3.05 51.81 10.24
C LEU A 547 -3.74 52.95 11.01
N SER A 548 -3.69 54.20 10.51
CA SER A 548 -4.35 55.37 11.11
C SER A 548 -5.72 55.69 10.52
N SER A 549 -6.07 55.20 9.33
CA SER A 549 -7.38 55.35 8.67
C SER A 549 -8.36 54.26 9.13
N TRP A 550 -8.59 54.17 10.43
CA TRP A 550 -9.48 53.18 11.03
C TRP A 550 -10.92 53.71 11.13
N ALA A 551 -11.90 52.84 10.85
CA ALA A 551 -13.32 53.13 11.00
C ALA A 551 -13.96 52.10 11.94
N ASN A 552 -14.98 52.49 12.71
CA ASN A 552 -15.67 51.58 13.63
C ASN A 552 -16.32 50.36 12.92
N ASP A 553 -16.51 50.44 11.59
CA ASP A 553 -17.11 49.41 10.74
C ASP A 553 -16.08 48.48 10.04
N ASP A 554 -14.82 48.47 10.50
CA ASP A 554 -13.80 47.58 9.94
C ASP A 554 -14.18 46.09 10.09
N THR A 555 -14.07 45.32 9.00
CA THR A 555 -14.37 43.89 8.99
C THR A 555 -13.36 43.09 9.83
N THR A 556 -13.77 41.92 10.34
CA THR A 556 -12.91 41.01 11.12
C THR A 556 -11.60 40.66 10.40
N GLU A 557 -11.64 40.46 9.07
CA GLU A 557 -10.42 40.17 8.28
C GLU A 557 -9.53 41.41 8.13
N MET A 558 -10.09 42.62 8.03
CA MET A 558 -9.28 43.85 8.02
C MET A 558 -8.50 44.03 9.33
N LYS A 559 -9.15 43.75 10.47
CA LYS A 559 -8.51 43.75 11.80
C LYS A 559 -7.39 42.71 11.87
N ARG A 560 -7.59 41.51 11.33
CA ARG A 560 -6.58 40.46 11.20
C ARG A 560 -5.39 40.87 10.32
N CYS A 561 -5.66 41.48 9.17
CA CYS A 561 -4.62 41.95 8.25
C CYS A 561 -3.75 43.05 8.89
N ARG A 562 -4.36 43.96 9.66
CA ARG A 562 -3.61 44.98 10.42
C ARG A 562 -2.72 44.37 11.49
N LEU A 563 -3.21 43.36 12.24
CA LEU A 563 -2.39 42.65 13.23
C LEU A 563 -1.18 41.95 12.59
N ARG A 564 -1.38 41.27 11.45
CA ARG A 564 -0.27 40.67 10.68
C ARG A 564 0.71 41.71 10.15
N LEU A 565 0.21 42.83 9.63
CA LEU A 565 1.06 43.94 9.18
C LEU A 565 1.90 44.52 10.32
N ILE A 566 1.29 44.72 11.50
CA ILE A 566 1.97 45.18 12.72
C ILE A 566 3.06 44.17 13.12
N GLN A 567 2.74 42.87 13.14
CA GLN A 567 3.70 41.81 13.45
C GLN A 567 4.93 41.87 12.55
N SER A 568 4.74 42.00 11.24
CA SER A 568 5.83 42.06 10.26
C SER A 568 6.62 43.36 10.31
N ILE A 569 5.96 44.50 10.52
CA ILE A 569 6.65 45.79 10.68
C ILE A 569 7.51 45.77 11.95
N LEU A 570 6.98 45.28 13.08
CA LEU A 570 7.71 45.27 14.36
C LEU A 570 8.86 44.26 14.39
N LEU A 571 8.79 43.19 13.57
CA LEU A 571 9.91 42.26 13.36
C LEU A 571 11.16 42.97 12.84
N HIS A 572 10.97 43.92 11.92
CA HIS A 572 12.06 44.62 11.25
C HIS A 572 12.31 46.05 11.80
N MET A 573 11.30 46.64 12.46
CA MET A 573 11.33 47.98 13.04
C MET A 573 10.65 48.03 14.41
N PRO A 574 11.34 47.63 15.49
CA PRO A 574 10.74 47.50 16.82
C PRO A 574 10.18 48.81 17.40
N ARG A 575 10.69 49.97 16.94
CA ARG A 575 10.27 51.31 17.41
C ARG A 575 9.22 51.99 16.52
N PHE A 576 8.58 51.25 15.61
CA PHE A 576 7.58 51.82 14.70
C PHE A 576 6.32 52.28 15.46
N HIS A 577 6.03 53.60 15.39
CA HIS A 577 4.81 54.25 15.89
C HIS A 577 4.16 53.59 17.12
N VAL A 578 4.92 53.51 18.22
CA VAL A 578 4.55 52.82 19.47
C VAL A 578 3.15 53.20 19.95
N GLU A 579 2.80 54.48 19.93
CA GLU A 579 1.48 54.96 20.37
C GLU A 579 0.32 54.46 19.50
N LEU A 580 0.52 54.39 18.17
CA LEU A 580 -0.49 53.90 17.22
C LEU A 580 -0.73 52.39 17.37
N VAL A 581 0.35 51.63 17.49
CA VAL A 581 0.29 50.17 17.72
C VAL A 581 -0.41 49.86 19.04
N MET A 582 -0.12 50.65 20.09
CA MET A 582 -0.74 50.51 21.39
C MET A 582 -2.23 50.79 21.38
N ASP A 583 -2.68 51.83 20.68
CA ASP A 583 -4.11 52.14 20.54
C ASP A 583 -4.85 51.00 19.81
N ILE A 584 -4.25 50.43 18.77
CA ILE A 584 -4.80 49.29 18.02
C ILE A 584 -4.89 48.05 18.92
N PHE A 585 -3.83 47.69 19.63
CA PHE A 585 -3.83 46.54 20.53
C PHE A 585 -4.85 46.68 21.66
N LEU A 586 -4.91 47.84 22.31
CA LEU A 586 -5.91 48.08 23.37
C LEU A 586 -7.32 47.94 22.81
N ARG A 587 -7.61 48.51 21.64
CA ARG A 587 -8.94 48.42 21.06
C ARG A 587 -9.30 46.99 20.65
N TYR A 588 -8.37 46.24 20.06
CA TYR A 588 -8.64 44.89 19.58
C TYR A 588 -8.67 43.84 20.71
N LEU A 589 -7.97 44.08 21.82
CA LEU A 589 -8.11 43.29 23.05
C LEU A 589 -9.52 43.41 23.66
N PHE A 590 -10.19 44.55 23.45
CA PHE A 590 -11.57 44.79 23.90
C PHE A 590 -12.59 44.75 22.74
N ASP A 591 -12.24 44.13 21.61
CA ASP A 591 -13.15 44.02 20.47
C ASP A 591 -14.36 43.14 20.80
N HIS A 592 -15.51 43.37 20.17
CA HIS A 592 -16.68 42.50 20.36
C HIS A 592 -16.50 41.10 19.76
N HIS A 593 -15.56 40.93 18.82
CA HIS A 593 -15.32 39.66 18.15
C HIS A 593 -14.21 38.84 18.83
N PRO A 594 -14.49 37.61 19.33
CA PRO A 594 -13.54 36.83 20.13
C PRO A 594 -12.26 36.44 19.37
N LEU A 595 -12.34 36.13 18.07
CA LEU A 595 -11.15 35.85 17.24
C LEU A 595 -10.20 37.05 17.13
N VAL A 596 -10.74 38.28 17.14
CA VAL A 596 -9.90 39.49 17.09
C VAL A 596 -9.15 39.66 18.40
N GLN A 597 -9.81 39.41 19.53
CA GLN A 597 -9.17 39.39 20.85
C GLN A 597 -8.05 38.34 20.89
N GLN A 598 -8.33 37.11 20.44
CA GLN A 598 -7.35 36.02 20.40
C GLN A 598 -6.14 36.36 19.51
N TRP A 599 -6.36 36.76 18.25
CA TRP A 599 -5.26 37.12 17.35
C TRP A 599 -4.43 38.29 17.90
N THR A 600 -5.06 39.20 18.65
CA THR A 600 -4.36 40.31 19.30
C THR A 600 -3.46 39.81 20.42
N VAL A 601 -3.95 38.90 21.27
CA VAL A 601 -3.13 38.28 22.33
C VAL A 601 -1.98 37.48 21.72
N GLU A 602 -2.25 36.65 20.70
CA GLU A 602 -1.21 35.89 19.99
C GLU A 602 -0.15 36.80 19.36
N THR A 603 -0.57 37.92 18.75
CA THR A 603 0.35 38.89 18.15
C THR A 603 1.21 39.57 19.21
N ILE A 604 0.63 39.95 20.36
CA ILE A 604 1.37 40.54 21.50
C ILE A 604 2.39 39.54 22.05
N VAL A 605 1.98 38.28 22.26
CA VAL A 605 2.85 37.21 22.78
C VAL A 605 3.98 36.91 21.78
N TYR A 606 3.68 36.81 20.49
CA TYR A 606 4.69 36.61 19.45
C TYR A 606 5.72 37.74 19.41
N ILE A 607 5.27 39.00 19.47
CA ILE A 607 6.21 40.14 19.49
C ILE A 607 7.05 40.10 20.76
N SER A 608 6.48 39.69 21.90
CA SER A 608 7.20 39.56 23.18
C SER A 608 8.31 38.52 23.15
N SER A 609 8.10 37.40 22.45
CA SER A 609 9.10 36.33 22.36
C SER A 609 10.19 36.62 21.34
N VAL A 610 9.90 37.38 20.29
CA VAL A 610 10.86 37.69 19.22
C VAL A 610 11.72 38.93 19.52
N THR A 611 11.25 39.84 20.38
CA THR A 611 11.95 41.10 20.71
C THR A 611 12.58 41.06 22.10
N GLU A 612 13.50 40.13 22.33
CA GLU A 612 14.02 39.70 23.66
C GLU A 612 14.59 40.76 24.64
N SER A 613 14.65 42.08 24.37
CA SER A 613 15.06 43.06 25.41
C SER A 613 14.86 44.56 25.12
N GLN A 614 14.05 45.00 24.15
CA GLN A 614 13.95 46.44 23.84
C GLN A 614 12.58 47.00 23.45
N ASN A 615 11.47 46.49 24.02
CA ASN A 615 10.15 47.08 23.78
C ASN A 615 9.52 47.70 25.04
N ASN A 616 9.71 49.02 25.19
CA ASN A 616 8.88 49.89 26.06
C ASN A 616 7.36 49.66 25.84
N LEU A 617 6.97 49.16 24.67
CA LEU A 617 5.59 48.86 24.26
C LEU A 617 4.96 47.75 25.14
N ILE A 618 5.73 46.71 25.45
CA ILE A 618 5.29 45.58 26.28
C ILE A 618 5.25 45.99 27.75
N ASP A 619 6.28 46.70 28.23
CA ASP A 619 6.29 47.24 29.59
C ASP A 619 5.14 48.23 29.85
N VAL A 620 4.67 48.95 28.83
CA VAL A 620 3.52 49.86 28.93
C VAL A 620 2.18 49.10 28.85
N LEU A 621 2.05 48.06 28.01
CA LEU A 621 0.87 47.17 27.98
C LEU A 621 0.65 46.46 29.32
N PHE A 622 1.71 45.87 29.89
CA PHE A 622 1.64 45.09 31.13
C PHE A 622 1.53 45.94 32.40
N LYS A 623 1.64 47.28 32.29
CA LYS A 623 1.29 48.23 33.37
C LYS A 623 -0.22 48.41 33.53
N GLN A 624 -1.04 48.08 32.52
CA GLN A 624 -2.49 48.14 32.65
C GLN A 624 -3.04 46.83 33.26
N PRO A 625 -3.66 46.87 34.46
CA PRO A 625 -4.06 45.66 35.17
C PRO A 625 -5.13 44.83 34.43
N LYS A 626 -6.01 45.47 33.65
CA LYS A 626 -7.03 44.78 32.85
C LYS A 626 -6.45 43.95 31.70
N VAL A 627 -5.41 44.47 31.03
CA VAL A 627 -4.72 43.76 29.93
C VAL A 627 -3.95 42.57 30.48
N ARG A 628 -3.29 42.74 31.64
CA ARG A 628 -2.59 41.64 32.32
C ARG A 628 -3.54 40.49 32.65
N ILE A 629 -4.73 40.78 33.18
CA ILE A 629 -5.74 39.77 33.48
C ILE A 629 -6.17 39.01 32.22
N ILE A 630 -6.50 39.72 31.12
CA ILE A 630 -6.92 39.08 29.86
C ILE A 630 -5.84 38.15 29.28
N ILE A 631 -4.57 38.60 29.28
CA ILE A 631 -3.45 37.80 28.76
C ILE A 631 -3.15 36.61 29.69
N THR A 632 -3.19 36.80 31.01
CA THR A 632 -3.01 35.71 31.99
C THR A 632 -4.15 34.69 31.89
N ASP A 633 -5.41 35.11 31.78
CA ASP A 633 -6.56 34.22 31.62
C ASP A 633 -6.49 33.43 30.31
N TYR A 634 -5.97 34.04 29.23
CA TYR A 634 -5.70 33.36 27.96
C TYR A 634 -4.59 32.29 28.09
N LEU A 635 -3.44 32.65 28.67
CA LEU A 635 -2.30 31.74 28.83
C LEU A 635 -2.57 30.60 29.81
N GLU A 636 -3.41 30.83 30.83
CA GLU A 636 -3.86 29.82 31.79
C GLU A 636 -5.11 29.04 31.30
N MET A 637 -5.60 29.32 30.09
CA MET A 637 -6.84 28.75 29.51
C MET A 637 -8.07 28.89 30.41
N LYS A 638 -8.10 29.91 31.29
CA LYS A 638 -9.26 30.25 32.13
C LYS A 638 -10.23 31.12 31.34
N ILE A 639 -10.82 30.58 30.28
CA ILE A 639 -11.70 31.36 29.42
C ILE A 639 -13.08 31.50 30.08
N ASN A 640 -13.41 32.70 30.55
CA ASN A 640 -14.68 33.08 31.18
C ASN A 640 -15.84 33.33 30.19
N HIS A 641 -15.87 32.60 29.07
CA HIS A 641 -17.00 32.58 28.16
C HIS A 641 -17.45 31.14 27.98
N THR A 642 -18.71 30.86 28.34
CA THR A 642 -19.37 29.57 28.13
C THR A 642 -19.45 29.29 26.64
N TYR A 643 -18.46 28.56 26.12
CA TYR A 643 -18.61 27.90 24.83
C TYR A 643 -19.62 26.77 25.01
N ASN A 644 -20.65 26.77 24.19
CA ASN A 644 -21.50 25.59 24.13
C ASN A 644 -20.78 24.53 23.28
N HIS A 645 -21.17 23.27 23.44
CA HIS A 645 -20.57 22.13 22.76
C HIS A 645 -20.51 22.29 21.23
N ASN A 646 -21.41 23.07 20.62
CA ASN A 646 -21.44 23.32 19.18
C ASN A 646 -20.34 24.27 18.68
N ASP A 647 -19.83 25.18 19.51
CA ASP A 647 -18.72 26.07 19.10
C ASP A 647 -17.38 25.31 19.07
N LEU A 648 -17.21 24.36 19.99
CA LEU A 648 -16.10 23.41 20.00
C LEU A 648 -16.22 22.39 18.87
N ILE A 649 -17.43 21.89 18.58
CA ILE A 649 -17.69 21.04 17.42
C ILE A 649 -17.39 21.81 16.13
N GLN A 650 -17.78 23.07 15.98
CA GLN A 650 -17.50 23.87 14.79
C GLN A 650 -15.99 24.12 14.58
N TYR A 651 -15.23 24.27 15.67
CA TYR A 651 -13.76 24.37 15.64
C TYR A 651 -13.08 23.04 15.28
N PHE A 652 -13.55 21.91 15.84
CA PHE A 652 -13.05 20.57 15.49
C PHE A 652 -13.55 20.09 14.11
N GLU A 653 -14.72 20.55 13.64
CA GLU A 653 -15.22 20.37 12.27
C GLU A 653 -14.37 21.17 11.28
N GLN A 654 -13.98 22.41 11.60
CA GLN A 654 -13.05 23.18 10.76
C GLN A 654 -11.64 22.57 10.69
N LEU A 655 -11.17 21.89 11.75
CA LEU A 655 -9.90 21.16 11.74
C LEU A 655 -10.00 19.77 11.07
N SER A 656 -11.12 19.06 11.19
CA SER A 656 -11.34 17.76 10.54
C SER A 656 -11.74 17.85 9.06
N LEU A 657 -12.14 19.04 8.60
CA LEU A 657 -12.28 19.37 7.17
C LEU A 657 -10.94 19.39 6.42
N CYS A 658 -9.79 19.27 7.10
CA CYS A 658 -8.49 18.99 6.47
C CYS A 658 -8.27 17.49 6.14
N GLY A 659 -9.32 16.66 6.15
CA GLY A 659 -9.21 15.23 5.83
C GLY A 659 -10.43 14.56 5.18
N LYS A 660 -11.51 15.30 4.88
CA LYS A 660 -12.64 14.86 4.01
C LYS A 660 -13.26 16.09 3.32
N PHE A 661 -13.11 16.20 2.00
CA PHE A 661 -13.90 17.14 1.19
C PHE A 661 -15.28 16.52 0.92
N GLN A 662 -16.27 16.88 1.73
CA GLN A 662 -17.68 16.78 1.36
C GLN A 662 -18.25 18.20 1.38
N HIS A 663 -18.58 18.72 0.19
CA HIS A 663 -19.19 20.03 0.05
C HIS A 663 -20.66 19.97 0.45
N MET A 664 -20.97 20.22 1.72
CA MET A 664 -22.35 20.46 2.17
C MET A 664 -22.75 21.91 1.87
N CYS A 665 -23.07 22.19 0.61
CA CYS A 665 -24.01 23.29 0.31
C CYS A 665 -25.29 22.67 -0.21
N SER A 666 -26.33 22.72 0.61
CA SER A 666 -27.71 22.76 0.13
C SER A 666 -27.91 24.06 -0.65
N PHE A 667 -27.58 24.04 -1.95
CA PHE A 667 -27.85 25.13 -2.88
C PHE A 667 -29.35 25.17 -3.20
N ASN A 668 -30.15 25.75 -2.30
CA ASN A 668 -31.56 26.00 -2.57
C ASN A 668 -31.74 26.93 -3.78
N GLY A 669 -32.41 26.43 -4.82
CA GLY A 669 -33.13 27.22 -5.83
C GLY A 669 -32.39 27.61 -7.11
N LYS A 670 -31.04 27.60 -7.17
CA LYS A 670 -30.29 27.93 -8.40
C LYS A 670 -29.86 26.71 -9.24
N LEU A 671 -29.78 25.53 -8.63
CA LEU A 671 -29.36 24.30 -9.32
C LEU A 671 -30.35 23.88 -10.41
N GLY A 672 -31.66 24.05 -10.20
CA GLY A 672 -32.67 23.75 -11.23
C GLY A 672 -32.48 24.58 -12.50
N LYS A 673 -32.24 25.90 -12.36
CA LYS A 673 -31.94 26.76 -13.52
C LYS A 673 -30.60 26.43 -14.18
N ILE A 674 -29.58 26.07 -13.40
CA ILE A 674 -28.27 25.71 -13.96
C ILE A 674 -28.33 24.34 -14.66
N LEU A 675 -29.08 23.37 -14.13
CA LEU A 675 -29.33 22.08 -14.77
C LEU A 675 -30.19 22.22 -16.03
N ASP A 676 -31.18 23.10 -16.03
CA ASP A 676 -31.97 23.43 -17.22
C ASP A 676 -31.09 24.10 -18.29
N THR A 677 -30.22 25.05 -17.91
CA THR A 677 -29.25 25.65 -18.83
C THR A 677 -28.23 24.62 -19.33
N LEU A 678 -27.68 23.76 -18.47
CA LEU A 678 -26.76 22.69 -18.86
C LEU A 678 -27.41 21.70 -19.82
N LYS A 679 -28.68 21.35 -19.58
CA LYS A 679 -29.45 20.46 -20.45
C LYS A 679 -29.68 21.12 -21.81
N THR A 680 -29.97 22.42 -21.82
CA THR A 680 -30.12 23.20 -23.06
C THR A 680 -28.79 23.31 -23.82
N ASP A 681 -27.67 23.48 -23.11
CA ASP A 681 -26.32 23.54 -23.69
C ASP A 681 -25.85 22.18 -24.22
N ILE A 682 -26.20 21.07 -23.53
CA ILE A 682 -25.97 19.69 -23.99
C ILE A 682 -26.85 19.35 -25.20
N GLU A 683 -28.12 19.78 -25.22
CA GLU A 683 -29.00 19.63 -26.39
C GLU A 683 -28.48 20.45 -27.58
N CYS A 684 -27.94 21.65 -27.34
CA CYS A 684 -27.32 22.49 -28.35
C CYS A 684 -26.01 21.88 -28.90
N LEU A 685 -25.17 21.31 -28.02
CA LEU A 685 -23.97 20.55 -28.41
C LEU A 685 -24.34 19.33 -29.27
N ASN A 686 -25.36 18.57 -28.88
CA ASN A 686 -25.86 17.43 -29.66
C ASN A 686 -26.42 17.86 -31.04
N ASP A 687 -27.09 19.01 -31.11
CA ASP A 687 -27.64 19.55 -32.35
C ASP A 687 -26.55 20.12 -33.28
N ILE A 688 -25.49 20.74 -32.72
CA ILE A 688 -24.29 21.16 -33.47
C ILE A 688 -23.54 19.93 -34.02
N VAL A 689 -23.39 18.88 -33.21
CA VAL A 689 -22.75 17.62 -33.59
C VAL A 689 -23.52 16.89 -34.71
N ASN A 690 -24.85 16.93 -34.70
CA ASN A 690 -25.68 16.36 -35.77
C ASN A 690 -25.64 17.18 -37.08
N LYS A 691 -25.30 18.48 -37.00
CA LYS A 691 -25.31 19.41 -38.15
C LYS A 691 -23.94 19.66 -38.76
N THR A 692 -22.85 19.30 -38.08
CA THR A 692 -21.48 19.51 -38.57
C THR A 692 -20.89 18.18 -39.06
N GLN A 693 -20.27 18.18 -40.24
CA GLN A 693 -19.58 17.03 -40.82
C GLN A 693 -18.27 16.76 -40.05
N ILE A 694 -18.40 16.26 -38.82
CA ILE A 694 -17.29 15.84 -37.96
C ILE A 694 -16.90 14.40 -38.32
N THR A 695 -15.61 14.09 -38.27
CA THR A 695 -15.11 12.73 -38.57
C THR A 695 -15.62 11.71 -37.56
N ALA A 696 -15.80 10.45 -37.97
CA ALA A 696 -16.43 9.42 -37.12
C ALA A 696 -15.70 9.18 -35.77
N ASP A 697 -14.38 9.43 -35.74
CA ASP A 697 -13.53 9.25 -34.56
C ASP A 697 -13.67 10.41 -33.56
N GLU A 698 -13.79 11.64 -34.05
CA GLU A 698 -14.09 12.82 -33.23
C GLU A 698 -15.54 12.79 -32.70
N LEU A 699 -16.47 12.28 -33.51
CA LEU A 699 -17.86 12.03 -33.10
C LEU A 699 -17.95 10.97 -32.00
N GLY A 700 -17.11 9.94 -32.06
CA GLY A 700 -16.98 8.91 -31.02
C GLY A 700 -16.54 9.51 -29.68
N ARG A 701 -15.45 10.29 -29.69
CA ARG A 701 -14.92 10.96 -28.49
C ARG A 701 -15.87 11.99 -27.89
N LEU A 702 -16.55 12.78 -28.72
CA LEU A 702 -17.54 13.75 -28.26
C LEU A 702 -18.80 13.10 -27.65
N LYS A 703 -19.24 11.96 -28.20
CA LYS A 703 -20.32 11.15 -27.59
C LYS A 703 -19.90 10.55 -26.25
N GLU A 704 -18.64 10.14 -26.12
CA GLU A 704 -18.06 9.68 -24.86
C GLU A 704 -18.02 10.79 -23.80
N TYR A 705 -17.60 12.01 -24.17
CA TYR A 705 -17.62 13.17 -23.28
C TYR A 705 -19.05 13.59 -22.90
N SER A 706 -20.00 13.53 -23.85
CA SER A 706 -21.42 13.78 -23.57
C SER A 706 -22.02 12.71 -22.63
N TYR A 707 -21.62 11.45 -22.75
CA TYR A 707 -22.04 10.37 -21.86
C TYR A 707 -21.46 10.57 -20.45
N LEU A 708 -20.18 10.96 -20.36
CA LEU A 708 -19.51 11.29 -19.09
C LEU A 708 -20.19 12.49 -18.39
N LEU A 709 -20.53 13.53 -19.15
CA LEU A 709 -21.26 14.71 -18.66
C LEU A 709 -22.70 14.40 -18.24
N ASN A 710 -23.39 13.51 -18.95
CA ASN A 710 -24.72 13.04 -18.55
C ASN A 710 -24.67 12.21 -17.26
N ASN A 711 -23.67 11.34 -17.10
CA ASN A 711 -23.46 10.61 -15.84
C ASN A 711 -23.17 11.58 -14.69
N ILE A 712 -22.36 12.62 -14.91
CA ILE A 712 -22.13 13.68 -13.91
C ILE A 712 -23.46 14.39 -13.55
N CYS A 713 -24.32 14.68 -14.52
CA CYS A 713 -25.63 15.31 -14.27
C CYS A 713 -26.62 14.38 -13.54
N GLU A 714 -26.61 13.07 -13.81
CA GLU A 714 -27.46 12.10 -13.11
C GLU A 714 -26.98 11.83 -11.68
N THR A 715 -25.67 11.86 -11.43
CA THR A 715 -25.09 11.65 -10.09
C THR A 715 -25.28 12.88 -9.17
N VAL A 716 -25.56 14.05 -9.74
CA VAL A 716 -25.79 15.33 -9.04
C VAL A 716 -27.28 15.59 -8.75
N LYS A 717 -28.19 14.83 -9.38
CA LYS A 717 -29.63 14.79 -9.02
C LYS A 717 -29.87 13.83 -7.86
#